data_AF-A0A822IY24-F1
#
_entry.id   AF-A0A822IY24-F1
#
_cell.length_a   1.000
_cell.length_b   1.000
_cell.length_c   1.000
_cell.angle_alpha   90.00
_cell.angle_beta   90.00
_cell.angle_gamma   90.00
#
_symmetry.space_group_name_H-M   'P 1'
#
loop_
_entity.id
_entity.type
_entity.pdbx_description
1 polymer ?
#
loop_
_entity_poly.entity_id
_entity_poly.type
_entity_poly.pdbx_seq_one_letter_code
_entity_poly.pdbx_strand_id
1 'polypeptide(L)'
;MEIQEILKALSIHTVLAHYGIRPNRNKMVCCPFHDDKNPSMQVYAETNTVFCFSGNCKMNGKKIDAIQFIQDKENISKHEAILKAQSLINQSIQPVITKPIIQTENLNDIFQKLKQSLYSSSKARAYAESRSIYNAKLEAGYNNGTHYSKLKNCIIFPLKDRQNNIVSFYGRNIESKGKDDRHFYTANRKGLYPNYPTVETEILILTESIIDAATIQLYTTYKGLSLYGTNVLNEDHQEAIQDLPKLKEIIFFLNGDEAGREWTKKHSETLRQLLPNITISQVNTPDEEDINSLIQGHEAEILTHLINERQILFSSIDFSNEEKNVSHISNNEEPEPPIIPSLTTTGKLNTSNADYISFVYENLLFSIIGGIALYPLDKLKITLKIQIAKSQNPLHSIRQSNLDLYSEEQLQRFIKTTSEKLEVGSKQINYAIAELTSLLEDYRNAKIEEQKPKTEKPKVLSEFRKQELIKILQSKNLYKKLNDLIGKTGVIGEAKNRLIMWTVFTSRLTENPLHIICLGASGTGKTYLQERISELIPKPHQLSFTASTENALYYVGKTDLKNKLILIEDMDGANAVLYVLRELQSKGYISKIVPMKDSKGNMKTILLEVEGPICLSGTTTKERIYEDNANRCLLIYLDNSEAQQQSIMQYQRLLSAGKINKAEEENSKELLQDLQLMFKKINIVNPFADKLIIPESVFKPLRTNAHYLQFIEAITFVHQYQREVKKDSQGNPFIETTLEDIELANELLKDVLLAKSDELTKACRDFLETLKALLIKEKKHSFFKNEIREATRINPHTLKKYLQQLSFFGYIKTIGGDKYKAGYEYEITKKDEYTNLKNAVETALDKALQDLKPKQ
;
A
#
# COMPACT_ATOMS: atom_id res chain seq x y z
N MET A 1 -1.16 8.28 -63.69
CA MET A 1 -2.06 7.67 -62.70
C MET A 1 -3.38 7.37 -63.36
N GLU A 2 -3.87 6.14 -63.20
CA GLU A 2 -5.23 5.77 -63.63
C GLU A 2 -6.28 6.39 -62.68
N ILE A 3 -7.51 6.58 -63.16
CA ILE A 3 -8.60 7.23 -62.38
C ILE A 3 -8.83 6.54 -61.02
N GLN A 4 -8.71 5.20 -60.97
CA GLN A 4 -8.89 4.44 -59.73
C GLN A 4 -7.79 4.71 -58.70
N GLU A 5 -6.56 4.98 -59.14
CA GLU A 5 -5.45 5.33 -58.23
C GLU A 5 -5.66 6.71 -57.62
N ILE A 6 -6.17 7.65 -58.41
CA ILE A 6 -6.49 9.01 -57.96
C ILE A 6 -7.63 8.97 -56.93
N LEU A 7 -8.68 8.17 -57.17
CA LEU A 7 -9.79 8.04 -56.22
C LEU A 7 -9.42 7.29 -54.93
N LYS A 8 -8.37 6.46 -54.95
CA LYS A 8 -7.79 5.86 -53.73
C LYS A 8 -6.92 6.84 -52.96
N ALA A 9 -6.15 7.68 -53.66
CA ALA A 9 -5.23 8.64 -53.06
C ALA A 9 -5.90 9.94 -52.61
N LEU A 10 -6.98 10.37 -53.27
CA LEU A 10 -7.69 11.62 -52.98
C LEU A 10 -9.01 11.35 -52.26
N SER A 11 -9.07 11.69 -50.98
CA SER A 11 -10.31 11.57 -50.21
C SER A 11 -11.31 12.69 -50.54
N ILE A 12 -12.60 12.37 -50.53
CA ILE A 12 -13.71 13.30 -50.69
C ILE A 12 -13.71 14.36 -49.59
N HIS A 13 -13.17 14.04 -48.40
CA HIS A 13 -12.99 15.01 -47.33
C HIS A 13 -11.93 16.06 -47.68
N THR A 14 -10.85 15.64 -48.34
CA THR A 14 -9.81 16.55 -48.84
C THR A 14 -10.40 17.48 -49.89
N VAL A 15 -11.21 16.96 -50.81
CA VAL A 15 -11.90 17.75 -51.83
C VAL A 15 -12.89 18.73 -51.20
N LEU A 16 -13.74 18.29 -50.28
CA LEU A 16 -14.68 19.17 -49.58
C LEU A 16 -13.97 20.28 -48.79
N ALA A 17 -12.88 19.93 -48.10
CA ALA A 17 -12.07 20.88 -47.37
C ALA A 17 -11.40 21.92 -48.28
N HIS A 18 -10.95 21.52 -49.48
CA HIS A 18 -10.41 22.44 -50.48
C HIS A 18 -11.42 23.52 -50.87
N TYR A 19 -12.70 23.16 -51.01
CA TYR A 19 -13.78 24.11 -51.28
C TYR A 19 -14.37 24.76 -50.02
N GLY A 20 -13.74 24.59 -48.85
CA GLY A 20 -14.18 25.19 -47.58
C GLY A 20 -15.45 24.57 -46.98
N ILE A 21 -15.88 23.42 -47.47
CA ILE A 21 -17.10 22.75 -47.05
C ILE A 21 -16.77 21.77 -45.91
N ARG A 22 -17.39 21.97 -44.75
CA ARG A 22 -17.14 21.17 -43.55
C ARG A 22 -18.38 20.37 -43.13
N PRO A 23 -18.30 19.03 -43.06
CA PRO A 23 -19.39 18.21 -42.54
C PRO A 23 -19.67 18.51 -41.08
N ASN A 24 -20.96 18.54 -40.72
CA ASN A 24 -21.40 18.64 -39.34
C ASN A 24 -21.21 17.31 -38.58
N ARG A 25 -21.60 17.26 -37.30
CA ARG A 25 -21.44 16.08 -36.44
C ARG A 25 -22.12 14.80 -36.99
N ASN A 26 -23.11 14.94 -37.87
CA ASN A 26 -23.81 13.82 -38.51
C ASN A 26 -23.24 13.48 -39.90
N LYS A 27 -22.08 14.04 -40.27
CA LYS A 27 -21.44 13.94 -41.59
C LYS A 27 -22.32 14.51 -42.73
N MET A 28 -23.11 15.54 -42.44
CA MET A 28 -23.92 16.27 -43.43
C MET A 28 -23.37 17.67 -43.72
N VAL A 29 -23.53 18.15 -44.95
CA VAL A 29 -23.16 19.49 -45.43
C VAL A 29 -24.34 20.14 -46.14
N CYS A 30 -24.40 21.48 -46.15
CA CYS A 30 -25.26 22.18 -47.09
C CYS A 30 -24.75 21.88 -48.51
N CYS A 31 -25.66 21.46 -49.39
CA CYS A 31 -25.27 21.03 -50.72
C CYS A 31 -24.71 22.23 -51.52
N PRO A 32 -23.51 22.13 -52.12
CA PRO A 32 -22.90 23.25 -52.84
C PRO A 32 -23.43 23.43 -54.27
N PHE A 33 -24.39 22.59 -54.69
CA PHE A 33 -24.94 22.53 -56.04
C PHE A 33 -26.38 23.09 -56.14
N HIS A 34 -26.96 23.52 -55.03
CA HIS A 34 -28.21 24.28 -54.98
C HIS A 34 -28.23 25.16 -53.73
N ASP A 35 -29.08 26.19 -53.71
CA ASP A 35 -29.23 27.03 -52.53
C ASP A 35 -29.93 26.25 -51.42
N ASP A 36 -29.18 26.04 -50.34
CA ASP A 36 -29.60 25.19 -49.23
C ASP A 36 -29.27 25.83 -47.89
N LYS A 37 -30.30 26.06 -47.07
CA LYS A 37 -30.15 26.65 -45.74
C LYS A 37 -29.87 25.61 -44.66
N ASN A 38 -30.23 24.35 -44.90
CA ASN A 38 -30.10 23.27 -43.91
C ASN A 38 -29.31 22.09 -44.50
N PRO A 39 -28.32 21.50 -43.81
CA PRO A 39 -27.50 20.44 -44.39
C PRO A 39 -28.32 19.29 -45.02
N SER A 40 -28.26 19.14 -46.35
CA SER A 40 -29.02 18.13 -47.11
C SER A 40 -28.15 17.09 -47.84
N MET A 41 -26.82 17.26 -47.85
CA MET A 41 -25.88 16.35 -48.49
C MET A 41 -25.06 15.56 -47.47
N GLN A 42 -25.12 14.24 -47.53
CA GLN A 42 -24.39 13.32 -46.66
C GLN A 42 -23.05 12.94 -47.29
N VAL A 43 -22.01 12.90 -46.45
CA VAL A 43 -20.66 12.48 -46.83
C VAL A 43 -20.40 11.07 -46.35
N TYR A 44 -20.06 10.17 -47.27
CA TYR A 44 -19.71 8.77 -47.00
C TYR A 44 -18.21 8.58 -47.17
N ALA A 45 -17.48 8.63 -46.04
CA ALA A 45 -16.03 8.49 -46.03
C ALA A 45 -15.57 7.12 -46.57
N GLU A 46 -16.28 6.06 -46.20
CA GLU A 46 -15.91 4.66 -46.52
C GLU A 46 -15.98 4.37 -48.02
N THR A 47 -16.96 4.93 -48.71
CA THR A 47 -17.12 4.77 -50.17
C THR A 47 -16.51 5.93 -50.96
N ASN A 48 -15.90 6.91 -50.28
CA ASN A 48 -15.30 8.11 -50.84
C ASN A 48 -16.25 8.95 -51.73
N THR A 49 -17.52 9.05 -51.34
CA THR A 49 -18.57 9.72 -52.14
C THR A 49 -19.45 10.65 -51.31
N VAL A 50 -20.13 11.60 -51.96
CA VAL A 50 -21.23 12.38 -51.38
C VAL A 50 -22.57 12.07 -52.05
N PHE A 51 -23.65 12.32 -51.33
CA PHE A 51 -25.02 12.15 -51.82
C PHE A 51 -25.95 13.23 -51.28
N CYS A 52 -26.70 13.89 -52.15
CA CYS A 52 -27.68 14.90 -51.78
C CYS A 52 -29.09 14.32 -51.73
N PHE A 53 -29.81 14.53 -50.62
CA PHE A 53 -31.18 14.05 -50.42
C PHE A 53 -32.27 15.05 -50.81
N SER A 54 -31.88 16.28 -51.22
CA SER A 54 -32.84 17.33 -51.60
C SER A 54 -33.40 17.10 -53.00
N GLY A 55 -34.74 17.10 -53.10
CA GLY A 55 -35.53 17.06 -54.34
C GLY A 55 -35.13 18.10 -55.38
N ASN A 56 -34.67 19.26 -54.91
CA ASN A 56 -34.38 20.44 -55.74
C ASN A 56 -32.93 20.49 -56.23
N CYS A 57 -32.11 19.48 -55.91
CA CYS A 57 -30.73 19.42 -56.34
C CYS A 57 -30.62 18.78 -57.73
N LYS A 58 -29.87 19.41 -58.65
CA LYS A 58 -29.59 18.84 -59.98
C LYS A 58 -28.86 17.49 -59.93
N MET A 59 -28.17 17.22 -58.82
CA MET A 59 -27.46 15.96 -58.55
C MET A 59 -28.20 15.05 -57.56
N ASN A 60 -29.50 15.28 -57.33
CA ASN A 60 -30.31 14.43 -56.46
C ASN A 60 -30.28 12.97 -56.95
N GLY A 61 -30.16 12.04 -56.01
CA GLY A 61 -30.21 10.60 -56.30
C GLY A 61 -28.92 9.98 -56.83
N LYS A 62 -27.85 10.77 -57.05
CA LYS A 62 -26.56 10.27 -57.58
C LYS A 62 -25.47 10.25 -56.52
N LYS A 63 -24.70 9.16 -56.47
CA LYS A 63 -23.45 9.10 -55.69
C LYS A 63 -22.35 9.80 -56.48
N ILE A 64 -21.73 10.81 -55.89
CA ILE A 64 -20.72 11.65 -56.54
C ILE A 64 -19.38 11.37 -55.89
N ASP A 65 -18.40 10.94 -56.67
CA ASP A 65 -17.02 10.71 -56.20
C ASP A 65 -16.19 12.01 -56.19
N ALA A 66 -14.96 11.93 -55.69
CA ALA A 66 -14.07 13.09 -55.53
C ALA A 66 -13.77 13.84 -56.84
N ILE A 67 -13.65 13.14 -57.97
CA ILE A 67 -13.33 13.75 -59.27
C ILE A 67 -14.59 14.38 -59.85
N GLN A 68 -15.71 13.65 -59.83
CA GLN A 68 -17.00 14.14 -60.31
C GLN A 68 -17.45 15.38 -59.51
N PHE A 69 -17.16 15.40 -58.20
CA PHE A 69 -17.45 16.55 -57.35
C PHE A 69 -16.69 17.80 -57.81
N ILE A 70 -15.39 17.69 -58.10
CA ILE A 70 -14.56 18.80 -58.63
C ILE A 70 -15.12 19.26 -59.98
N GLN A 71 -15.41 18.29 -60.85
CA GLN A 71 -15.94 18.56 -62.19
C GLN A 71 -17.22 19.39 -62.14
N ASP A 72 -18.18 18.97 -61.32
CA ASP A 72 -19.49 19.63 -61.21
C ASP A 72 -19.42 20.92 -60.38
N LYS A 73 -18.48 21.02 -59.44
CA LYS A 73 -18.33 22.23 -58.60
C LYS A 73 -17.69 23.39 -59.35
N GLU A 74 -16.68 23.11 -60.18
CA GLU A 74 -16.01 24.12 -61.00
C GLU A 74 -16.59 24.23 -62.42
N ASN A 75 -17.51 23.34 -62.80
CA ASN A 75 -18.10 23.26 -64.13
C ASN A 75 -17.05 23.16 -65.25
N ILE A 76 -16.09 22.26 -65.06
CA ILE A 76 -14.95 22.01 -65.96
C ILE A 76 -15.06 20.65 -66.64
N SER A 77 -14.21 20.38 -67.64
CA SER A 77 -14.19 19.06 -68.28
C SER A 77 -13.63 17.97 -67.36
N LYS A 78 -13.98 16.70 -67.62
CA LYS A 78 -13.51 15.58 -66.81
C LYS A 78 -11.99 15.45 -66.78
N HIS A 79 -11.31 15.75 -67.89
CA HIS A 79 -9.86 15.72 -67.97
C HIS A 79 -9.21 16.81 -67.08
N GLU A 80 -9.77 18.02 -67.08
CA GLU A 80 -9.31 19.11 -66.20
C GLU A 80 -9.56 18.79 -64.73
N ALA A 81 -10.71 18.18 -64.40
CA ALA A 81 -11.02 17.72 -63.04
C ALA A 81 -10.03 16.65 -62.55
N ILE A 82 -9.59 15.74 -63.43
CA ILE A 82 -8.56 14.73 -63.11
C ILE A 82 -7.21 15.40 -62.84
N LEU A 83 -6.78 16.35 -63.67
CA LEU A 83 -5.53 17.08 -63.45
C LEU A 83 -5.57 17.89 -62.15
N LYS A 84 -6.72 18.49 -61.83
CA LYS A 84 -6.94 19.19 -60.55
C LYS A 84 -6.92 18.22 -59.37
N ALA A 85 -7.54 17.06 -59.50
CA ALA A 85 -7.49 16.02 -58.48
C ALA A 85 -6.05 15.55 -58.22
N GLN A 86 -5.25 15.37 -59.27
CA GLN A 86 -3.82 15.05 -59.15
C GLN A 86 -3.03 16.19 -58.49
N SER A 87 -3.31 17.44 -58.83
CA SER A 87 -2.65 18.58 -58.19
C SER A 87 -3.01 18.70 -56.71
N LEU A 88 -4.24 18.35 -56.31
CA LEU A 88 -4.67 18.30 -54.90
C LEU A 88 -3.97 17.17 -54.12
N ILE A 89 -3.70 16.02 -54.76
CA ILE A 89 -2.86 14.96 -54.18
C ILE A 89 -1.44 15.47 -53.94
N ASN A 90 -0.87 16.21 -54.90
CA ASN A 90 0.51 16.68 -54.78
C ASN A 90 0.66 17.91 -53.86
N GLN A 91 -0.36 18.77 -53.77
CA GLN A 91 -0.38 19.92 -52.84
C GLN A 91 -0.60 19.50 -51.38
N SER A 92 -1.09 18.28 -51.12
CA SER A 92 -1.16 17.74 -49.75
C SER A 92 0.19 17.23 -49.21
N ILE A 93 1.26 17.31 -50.02
CA ILE A 93 2.63 16.94 -49.65
C ILE A 93 3.56 18.18 -49.75
N GLN A 94 3.29 19.24 -48.98
CA GLN A 94 4.32 20.15 -48.44
C GLN A 94 3.81 20.84 -47.17
N PRO A 95 4.62 20.95 -46.09
CA PRO A 95 4.19 21.55 -44.84
C PRO A 95 4.26 23.07 -44.96
N VAL A 96 3.15 23.70 -45.35
CA VAL A 96 3.00 25.15 -45.26
C VAL A 96 2.56 25.49 -43.84
N ILE A 97 3.47 26.14 -43.12
CA ILE A 97 3.21 26.88 -41.88
C ILE A 97 2.33 28.09 -42.24
N THR A 98 1.03 27.93 -42.12
CA THR A 98 0.09 29.05 -41.92
C THR A 98 -0.92 28.58 -40.90
N LYS A 99 -0.83 29.10 -39.67
CA LYS A 99 -1.77 28.80 -38.57
C LYS A 99 -3.22 29.01 -39.04
N PRO A 100 -4.07 27.96 -39.09
CA PRO A 100 -5.46 28.12 -38.71
C PRO A 100 -5.55 27.79 -37.22
N ILE A 101 -6.23 28.62 -36.44
CA ILE A 101 -6.66 28.26 -35.09
C ILE A 101 -7.75 27.19 -35.26
N ILE A 102 -7.33 25.97 -35.59
CA ILE A 102 -8.01 24.76 -35.16
C ILE A 102 -7.47 24.59 -33.75
N GLN A 103 -8.34 24.64 -32.74
CA GLN A 103 -7.98 24.10 -31.43
C GLN A 103 -7.57 22.65 -31.66
N THR A 104 -6.27 22.42 -31.84
CA THR A 104 -5.65 21.17 -31.45
C THR A 104 -6.16 20.93 -30.04
N GLU A 105 -6.95 19.88 -29.87
CA GLU A 105 -7.28 19.39 -28.54
C GLU A 105 -5.95 19.26 -27.80
N ASN A 106 -5.64 20.26 -26.96
CA ASN A 106 -4.36 20.30 -26.26
C ASN A 106 -4.41 19.12 -25.29
N LEU A 107 -3.75 18.02 -25.67
CA LEU A 107 -3.79 16.78 -24.91
C LEU A 107 -3.24 17.00 -23.49
N ASN A 108 -2.32 17.95 -23.30
CA ASN A 108 -1.87 18.37 -21.98
C ASN A 108 -3.02 18.98 -21.16
N ASP A 109 -3.77 19.94 -21.72
CA ASP A 109 -4.90 20.57 -21.01
C ASP A 109 -6.03 19.57 -20.73
N ILE A 110 -6.29 18.67 -21.67
CA ILE A 110 -7.26 17.59 -21.51
C ILE A 110 -6.81 16.67 -20.39
N PHE A 111 -5.55 16.24 -20.42
CA PHE A 111 -5.02 15.33 -19.41
C PHE A 111 -5.07 15.93 -18.00
N GLN A 112 -4.82 17.24 -17.83
CA GLN A 112 -4.98 17.88 -16.52
C GLN A 112 -6.42 17.77 -15.98
N LYS A 113 -7.44 17.91 -16.83
CA LYS A 113 -8.85 17.71 -16.45
C LYS A 113 -9.15 16.24 -16.13
N LEU A 114 -8.57 15.31 -16.88
CA LEU A 114 -8.71 13.87 -16.64
C LEU A 114 -8.02 13.45 -15.33
N LYS A 115 -6.88 14.05 -14.99
CA LYS A 115 -6.18 13.85 -13.71
C LYS A 115 -7.08 14.23 -12.53
N GLN A 116 -7.72 15.40 -12.58
CA GLN A 116 -8.70 15.81 -11.57
C GLN A 116 -9.92 14.87 -11.49
N SER A 117 -10.34 14.34 -12.65
CA SER A 117 -11.46 13.39 -12.73
C SER A 117 -11.16 12.03 -12.06
N LEU A 118 -9.89 11.62 -12.00
CA LEU A 118 -9.46 10.41 -11.27
C LEU A 118 -9.65 10.57 -9.76
N TYR A 119 -9.32 11.75 -9.20
CA TYR A 119 -9.46 12.03 -7.77
C TYR A 119 -10.91 12.19 -7.33
N SER A 120 -11.77 12.72 -8.20
CA SER A 120 -13.18 13.01 -7.88
C SER A 120 -14.12 11.82 -8.11
N SER A 121 -13.75 10.85 -8.96
CA SER A 121 -14.55 9.66 -9.24
C SER A 121 -14.25 8.55 -8.24
N SER A 122 -15.21 8.25 -7.36
CA SER A 122 -15.09 7.15 -6.39
C SER A 122 -14.89 5.79 -7.08
N LYS A 123 -15.54 5.58 -8.23
CA LYS A 123 -15.43 4.33 -9.00
C LYS A 123 -14.04 4.15 -9.61
N ALA A 124 -13.49 5.20 -10.22
CA ALA A 124 -12.17 5.15 -10.83
C ALA A 124 -11.06 5.01 -9.78
N ARG A 125 -11.23 5.72 -8.64
CA ARG A 125 -10.34 5.60 -7.48
C ARG A 125 -10.35 4.17 -6.92
N ALA A 126 -11.53 3.60 -6.66
CA ALA A 126 -11.62 2.23 -6.16
C ALA A 126 -10.96 1.22 -7.11
N TYR A 127 -11.13 1.37 -8.43
CA TYR A 127 -10.43 0.53 -9.40
C TYR A 127 -8.91 0.69 -9.34
N ALA A 128 -8.41 1.93 -9.35
CA ALA A 128 -6.98 2.21 -9.29
C ALA A 128 -6.35 1.73 -7.97
N GLU A 129 -7.07 1.86 -6.84
CA GLU A 129 -6.66 1.32 -5.53
C GLU A 129 -6.62 -0.21 -5.58
N SER A 130 -7.64 -0.88 -6.14
CA SER A 130 -7.66 -2.35 -6.27
C SER A 130 -6.55 -2.92 -7.16
N ARG A 131 -5.97 -2.08 -8.02
CA ARG A 131 -4.85 -2.44 -8.90
C ARG A 131 -3.50 -1.90 -8.40
N SER A 132 -3.44 -1.38 -7.18
CA SER A 132 -2.22 -0.80 -6.59
C SER A 132 -1.56 0.29 -7.45
N ILE A 133 -2.35 1.09 -8.17
CA ILE A 133 -1.88 2.18 -9.04
C ILE A 133 -2.50 3.55 -8.67
N TYR A 134 -3.14 3.67 -7.50
CA TYR A 134 -3.63 4.96 -7.01
C TYR A 134 -2.57 5.64 -6.13
N ASN A 135 -1.69 6.44 -6.76
CA ASN A 135 -0.59 7.12 -6.07
C ASN A 135 -0.37 8.53 -6.63
N ALA A 136 -0.02 9.50 -5.76
CA ALA A 136 0.25 10.88 -6.15
C ALA A 136 1.45 11.03 -7.11
N LYS A 137 2.40 10.09 -7.08
CA LYS A 137 3.54 10.02 -8.00
C LYS A 137 3.15 9.53 -9.40
N LEU A 138 2.02 8.83 -9.56
CA LEU A 138 1.58 8.32 -10.84
C LEU A 138 0.94 9.41 -11.69
N GLU A 139 1.39 9.53 -12.92
CA GLU A 139 0.75 10.40 -13.90
C GLU A 139 -0.38 9.66 -14.64
N ALA A 140 -1.53 9.56 -13.98
CA ALA A 140 -2.75 8.95 -14.52
C ALA A 140 -3.99 9.83 -14.34
N GLY A 141 -4.99 9.62 -15.20
CA GLY A 141 -6.30 10.29 -15.17
C GLY A 141 -7.47 9.33 -15.32
N TYR A 142 -8.70 9.84 -15.25
CA TYR A 142 -9.91 9.07 -15.52
C TYR A 142 -10.80 9.82 -16.50
N ASN A 143 -11.28 9.13 -17.53
CA ASN A 143 -12.21 9.71 -18.48
C ASN A 143 -13.61 9.11 -18.32
N ASN A 144 -14.55 9.90 -17.78
CA ASN A 144 -15.97 9.58 -17.74
C ASN A 144 -16.72 9.96 -19.04
N GLY A 145 -16.01 10.45 -20.06
CA GLY A 145 -16.55 10.86 -21.36
C GLY A 145 -16.98 12.32 -21.47
N THR A 146 -16.73 13.14 -20.43
CA THR A 146 -17.14 14.55 -20.40
C THR A 146 -16.11 15.49 -21.05
N HIS A 147 -14.82 15.25 -20.78
CA HIS A 147 -13.73 16.12 -21.23
C HIS A 147 -12.99 15.57 -22.45
N TYR A 148 -13.11 14.27 -22.71
CA TYR A 148 -12.51 13.61 -23.86
C TYR A 148 -13.48 12.59 -24.44
N SER A 149 -13.78 12.72 -25.73
CA SER A 149 -14.84 11.96 -26.39
C SER A 149 -14.48 10.48 -26.63
N LYS A 150 -13.17 10.20 -26.76
CA LYS A 150 -12.59 8.86 -26.94
C LYS A 150 -12.21 8.26 -25.58
N LEU A 151 -12.01 6.94 -25.49
CA LEU A 151 -11.58 6.26 -24.25
C LEU A 151 -12.51 6.49 -23.04
N LYS A 152 -13.84 6.36 -23.23
CA LYS A 152 -14.81 6.54 -22.14
C LYS A 152 -14.67 5.39 -21.12
N ASN A 153 -14.92 5.72 -19.85
CA ASN A 153 -14.83 4.82 -18.69
C ASN A 153 -13.46 4.15 -18.55
N CYS A 154 -12.40 4.86 -18.92
CA CYS A 154 -11.03 4.35 -18.86
C CYS A 154 -10.17 5.12 -17.85
N ILE A 155 -9.27 4.42 -17.17
CA ILE A 155 -8.08 5.03 -16.56
C ILE A 155 -7.12 5.38 -17.71
N ILE A 156 -6.64 6.62 -17.73
CA ILE A 156 -5.89 7.20 -18.83
C ILE A 156 -4.43 7.40 -18.43
N PHE A 157 -3.53 6.93 -19.28
CA PHE A 157 -2.09 7.13 -19.15
C PHE A 157 -1.56 7.90 -20.37
N PRO A 158 -0.76 8.97 -20.17
CA PRO A 158 -0.27 9.80 -21.26
C PRO A 158 0.97 9.18 -21.93
N LEU A 159 0.94 9.05 -23.25
CA LEU A 159 2.12 8.68 -24.07
C LEU A 159 2.77 9.95 -24.59
N LYS A 160 4.10 10.03 -24.44
CA LYS A 160 4.84 11.28 -24.62
C LYS A 160 5.89 11.18 -25.71
N ASP A 161 6.17 12.30 -26.37
CA ASP A 161 7.30 12.44 -27.29
C ASP A 161 8.63 12.71 -26.57
N ARG A 162 9.72 12.87 -27.34
CA ARG A 162 11.07 13.18 -26.83
C ARG A 162 11.13 14.52 -26.08
N GLN A 163 10.25 15.46 -26.41
CA GLN A 163 10.11 16.75 -25.73
C GLN A 163 9.19 16.67 -24.50
N ASN A 164 8.76 15.45 -24.12
CA ASN A 164 7.88 15.16 -22.99
C ASN A 164 6.46 15.75 -23.14
N ASN A 165 6.04 16.07 -24.38
CA ASN A 165 4.66 16.49 -24.66
C ASN A 165 3.76 15.28 -24.83
N ILE A 166 2.52 15.36 -24.34
CA ILE A 166 1.52 14.31 -24.54
C ILE A 166 1.09 14.31 -26.01
N VAL A 167 1.40 13.22 -26.72
CA VAL A 167 1.05 13.02 -28.13
C VAL A 167 -0.06 12.01 -28.33
N SER A 168 -0.29 11.13 -27.37
CA SER A 168 -1.43 10.20 -27.37
C SER A 168 -1.75 9.68 -25.96
N PHE A 169 -2.84 8.92 -25.85
CA PHE A 169 -3.29 8.25 -24.63
C PHE A 169 -3.43 6.74 -24.81
N TYR A 170 -3.12 6.05 -23.72
CA TYR A 170 -3.61 4.71 -23.43
C TYR A 170 -4.76 4.75 -22.43
N GLY A 171 -5.77 3.91 -22.65
CA GLY A 171 -6.95 3.78 -21.80
C GLY A 171 -7.17 2.34 -21.35
N ARG A 172 -7.24 2.13 -20.03
CA ARG A 172 -7.69 0.88 -19.40
C ARG A 172 -9.16 0.99 -19.00
N ASN A 173 -10.04 0.29 -19.71
CA ASN A 173 -11.49 0.32 -19.43
C ASN A 173 -11.80 -0.42 -18.12
N ILE A 174 -12.52 0.25 -17.21
CA ILE A 174 -12.84 -0.27 -15.87
C ILE A 174 -14.22 -0.94 -15.78
N GLU A 175 -14.99 -0.96 -16.87
CA GLU A 175 -16.35 -1.51 -16.92
C GLU A 175 -16.48 -2.75 -17.81
N SER A 176 -15.48 -3.04 -18.63
CA SER A 176 -15.52 -4.18 -19.55
C SER A 176 -15.47 -5.52 -18.79
N LYS A 177 -16.35 -6.44 -19.19
CA LYS A 177 -16.47 -7.79 -18.64
C LYS A 177 -15.70 -8.86 -19.43
N GLY A 178 -15.20 -8.53 -20.63
CA GLY A 178 -14.44 -9.44 -21.50
C GLY A 178 -12.93 -9.18 -21.45
N LYS A 179 -12.08 -10.18 -21.77
CA LYS A 179 -10.62 -10.01 -21.73
C LYS A 179 -10.09 -9.05 -22.81
N ASP A 180 -10.69 -9.05 -24.01
CA ASP A 180 -10.17 -8.35 -25.21
C ASP A 180 -10.55 -6.87 -25.32
N ASP A 181 -11.60 -6.42 -24.63
CA ASP A 181 -12.10 -5.03 -24.71
C ASP A 181 -11.64 -4.14 -23.54
N ARG A 182 -10.47 -4.41 -22.97
CA ARG A 182 -9.97 -3.69 -21.78
C ARG A 182 -8.86 -2.67 -22.07
N HIS A 183 -8.19 -2.76 -23.21
CA HIS A 183 -7.00 -1.96 -23.52
C HIS A 183 -7.20 -1.18 -24.81
N PHE A 184 -7.04 0.14 -24.76
CA PHE A 184 -7.26 1.01 -25.91
C PHE A 184 -6.11 2.00 -26.07
N TYR A 185 -5.68 2.23 -27.31
CA TYR A 185 -4.65 3.19 -27.66
C TYR A 185 -5.20 4.18 -28.68
N THR A 186 -4.84 5.45 -28.51
CA THR A 186 -5.10 6.49 -29.51
C THR A 186 -3.89 6.68 -30.42
N ALA A 187 -4.10 7.31 -31.57
CA ALA A 187 -3.05 7.71 -32.52
C ALA A 187 -2.02 6.59 -32.81
N ASN A 188 -2.49 5.35 -32.96
CA ASN A 188 -1.68 4.17 -33.27
C ASN A 188 -0.45 3.97 -32.35
N ARG A 189 -0.62 4.18 -31.03
CA ARG A 189 0.45 3.98 -30.01
C ARG A 189 1.65 4.93 -30.16
N LYS A 190 1.43 6.13 -30.69
CA LYS A 190 2.49 7.14 -30.85
C LYS A 190 2.98 7.67 -29.49
N GLY A 191 4.29 7.75 -29.32
CA GLY A 191 4.95 8.19 -28.07
C GLY A 191 5.26 7.02 -27.13
N LEU A 192 6.01 7.29 -26.06
CA LEU A 192 6.48 6.32 -25.07
C LEU A 192 5.89 6.56 -23.67
N TYR A 193 5.79 5.50 -22.87
CA TYR A 193 5.38 5.56 -21.47
C TYR A 193 6.42 4.90 -20.55
N PRO A 194 6.77 5.53 -19.40
CA PRO A 194 6.24 6.81 -18.89
C PRO A 194 6.67 8.06 -19.67
N ASN A 195 7.84 7.98 -20.30
CA ASN A 195 8.45 8.97 -21.17
C ASN A 195 9.67 8.34 -21.88
N TYR A 196 10.32 9.09 -22.76
CA TYR A 196 11.63 8.70 -23.31
C TYR A 196 12.67 8.66 -22.16
N PRO A 197 13.46 7.57 -22.04
CA PRO A 197 14.53 7.50 -21.04
C PRO A 197 15.55 8.62 -21.23
N THR A 198 16.13 9.08 -20.12
CA THR A 198 17.13 10.17 -20.14
C THR A 198 18.52 9.63 -20.50
N VAL A 199 19.39 10.44 -21.09
CA VAL A 199 20.78 10.06 -21.46
C VAL A 199 21.65 9.56 -20.28
N GLU A 200 21.25 9.83 -19.04
CA GLU A 200 21.89 9.33 -17.82
C GLU A 200 21.45 7.92 -17.39
N THR A 201 20.51 7.30 -18.11
CA THR A 201 19.96 5.99 -17.76
C THR A 201 21.02 4.90 -17.92
N GLU A 202 21.44 4.30 -16.82
CA GLU A 202 22.40 3.18 -16.83
C GLU A 202 21.71 1.81 -16.89
N ILE A 203 20.53 1.67 -16.28
CA ILE A 203 19.76 0.42 -16.25
C ILE A 203 18.33 0.72 -16.66
N LEU A 204 17.82 -0.01 -17.65
CA LEU A 204 16.47 0.13 -18.18
C LEU A 204 15.68 -1.17 -18.04
N ILE A 205 14.50 -1.12 -17.45
CA ILE A 205 13.59 -2.26 -17.33
C ILE A 205 12.53 -2.18 -18.43
N LEU A 206 12.47 -3.19 -19.29
CA LEU A 206 11.43 -3.34 -20.30
C LEU A 206 10.29 -4.20 -19.75
N THR A 207 9.09 -3.66 -19.82
CA THR A 207 7.86 -4.27 -19.29
C THR A 207 6.85 -4.49 -20.41
N GLU A 208 5.94 -5.45 -20.25
CA GLU A 208 4.99 -5.79 -21.31
C GLU A 208 3.91 -4.72 -21.49
N SER A 209 3.33 -4.22 -20.39
CA SER A 209 2.22 -3.28 -20.43
C SER A 209 2.50 -1.96 -19.73
N ILE A 210 1.69 -0.94 -20.05
CA ILE A 210 1.74 0.38 -19.42
C ILE A 210 1.48 0.30 -17.91
N ILE A 211 0.63 -0.64 -17.48
CA ILE A 211 0.32 -0.80 -16.06
C ILE A 211 1.53 -1.39 -15.32
N ASP A 212 2.29 -2.27 -15.97
CA ASP A 212 3.52 -2.84 -15.42
C ASP A 212 4.62 -1.79 -15.31
N ALA A 213 4.84 -0.99 -16.36
CA ALA A 213 5.75 0.16 -16.32
C ALA A 213 5.36 1.15 -15.21
N ALA A 214 4.06 1.43 -15.05
CA ALA A 214 3.56 2.28 -13.98
C ALA A 214 3.86 1.68 -12.60
N THR A 215 3.73 0.35 -12.47
CA THR A 215 4.03 -0.37 -11.23
C THR A 215 5.53 -0.30 -10.90
N ILE A 216 6.42 -0.54 -11.87
CA ILE A 216 7.88 -0.37 -11.70
C ILE A 216 8.22 1.05 -11.24
N GLN A 217 7.60 2.07 -11.84
CA GLN A 217 7.86 3.47 -11.49
C GLN A 217 7.36 3.84 -10.09
N LEU A 218 6.30 3.20 -9.60
CA LEU A 218 5.74 3.48 -8.28
C LEU A 218 6.48 2.79 -7.14
N TYR A 219 6.96 1.58 -7.38
CA TYR A 219 7.45 0.69 -6.33
C TYR A 219 8.95 0.40 -6.39
N THR A 220 9.66 0.87 -7.41
CA THR A 220 11.12 0.68 -7.53
C THR A 220 11.83 1.99 -7.86
N THR A 221 13.16 2.02 -7.70
CA THR A 221 14.01 3.13 -8.15
C THR A 221 14.44 3.01 -9.61
N TYR A 222 14.10 1.91 -10.28
CA TYR A 222 14.49 1.65 -11.66
C TYR A 222 13.61 2.40 -12.67
N LYS A 223 14.16 2.63 -13.86
CA LYS A 223 13.42 3.21 -14.98
C LYS A 223 12.72 2.10 -15.75
N GLY A 224 11.39 2.09 -15.74
CA GLY A 224 10.57 1.20 -16.56
C GLY A 224 10.19 1.83 -17.90
N LEU A 225 10.15 1.04 -18.96
CA LEU A 225 9.62 1.40 -20.29
C LEU A 225 8.68 0.28 -20.77
N SER A 226 7.47 0.65 -21.23
CA SER A 226 6.43 -0.31 -21.62
C SER A 226 6.44 -0.62 -23.12
N LEU A 227 6.42 -1.91 -23.49
CA LEU A 227 6.47 -2.41 -24.87
C LEU A 227 5.11 -2.57 -25.56
N TYR A 228 4.02 -2.09 -24.96
CA TYR A 228 2.66 -2.15 -25.55
C TYR A 228 2.17 -3.56 -25.96
N GLY A 229 2.65 -4.60 -25.27
CA GLY A 229 2.35 -6.02 -25.49
C GLY A 229 3.49 -6.83 -26.13
N THR A 230 3.32 -8.15 -26.20
CA THR A 230 4.29 -9.14 -26.73
C THR A 230 4.52 -9.09 -28.25
N ASN A 231 4.31 -7.94 -28.92
CA ASN A 231 4.47 -7.84 -30.38
C ASN A 231 5.09 -6.52 -30.86
N VAL A 232 5.60 -5.64 -29.99
CA VAL A 232 5.99 -4.28 -30.42
C VAL A 232 7.28 -3.77 -29.75
N LEU A 233 8.44 -4.07 -30.34
CA LEU A 233 9.62 -3.22 -30.24
C LEU A 233 9.65 -2.29 -31.47
N ASN A 234 8.79 -1.26 -31.47
CA ASN A 234 8.69 -0.34 -32.61
C ASN A 234 9.92 0.57 -32.75
N GLU A 235 9.98 1.33 -33.85
CA GLU A 235 11.05 2.28 -34.14
C GLU A 235 11.27 3.28 -32.99
N ASP A 236 10.20 3.82 -32.39
CA ASP A 236 10.30 4.75 -31.24
C ASP A 236 11.05 4.12 -30.06
N HIS A 237 10.82 2.83 -29.75
CA HIS A 237 11.55 2.13 -28.68
C HIS A 237 13.00 1.87 -29.05
N GLN A 238 13.26 1.45 -30.29
CA GLN A 238 14.62 1.15 -30.75
C GLN A 238 15.49 2.39 -30.73
N GLU A 239 14.99 3.51 -31.26
CA GLU A 239 15.70 4.79 -31.22
C GLU A 239 15.92 5.26 -29.76
N ALA A 240 14.88 5.19 -28.93
CA ALA A 240 14.98 5.62 -27.53
C ALA A 240 16.01 4.82 -26.72
N ILE A 241 16.23 3.56 -27.06
CA ILE A 241 17.20 2.68 -26.42
C ILE A 241 18.61 2.89 -27.00
N GLN A 242 18.73 3.07 -28.32
CA GLN A 242 20.01 3.31 -28.99
C GLN A 242 20.63 4.67 -28.63
N ASP A 243 19.81 5.67 -28.35
CA ASP A 243 20.25 7.02 -27.99
C ASP A 243 20.72 7.16 -26.52
N LEU A 244 20.93 6.05 -25.80
CA LEU A 244 21.36 6.04 -24.40
C LEU A 244 22.87 5.74 -24.26
N PRO A 245 23.73 6.77 -24.18
CA PRO A 245 25.18 6.57 -24.19
C PRO A 245 25.74 5.92 -22.92
N LYS A 246 25.01 6.01 -21.79
CA LYS A 246 25.42 5.43 -20.51
C LYS A 246 24.74 4.10 -20.17
N LEU A 247 23.93 3.56 -21.08
CA LEU A 247 23.21 2.33 -20.84
C LEU A 247 24.19 1.16 -20.66
N LYS A 248 24.13 0.50 -19.51
CA LYS A 248 24.97 -0.66 -19.15
C LYS A 248 24.16 -1.94 -19.20
N GLU A 249 22.88 -1.89 -18.85
CA GLU A 249 22.03 -3.07 -18.77
C GLU A 249 20.58 -2.83 -19.20
N ILE A 250 20.02 -3.77 -19.96
CA ILE A 250 18.58 -3.90 -20.20
C ILE A 250 18.07 -5.14 -19.46
N ILE A 251 17.03 -4.95 -18.64
CA ILE A 251 16.38 -6.02 -17.88
C ILE A 251 14.98 -6.25 -18.47
N PHE A 252 14.69 -7.45 -18.95
CA PHE A 252 13.34 -7.85 -19.31
C PHE A 252 12.57 -8.30 -18.06
N PHE A 253 11.46 -7.62 -17.76
CA PHE A 253 10.54 -8.02 -16.71
C PHE A 253 9.14 -8.14 -17.34
N LEU A 254 8.91 -9.26 -18.02
CA LEU A 254 7.68 -9.57 -18.75
C LEU A 254 6.81 -10.55 -17.96
N ASN A 255 5.62 -10.85 -18.47
CA ASN A 255 4.70 -11.79 -17.83
C ASN A 255 5.31 -13.20 -17.78
N GLY A 256 4.94 -13.96 -16.74
CA GLY A 256 5.38 -15.35 -16.55
C GLY A 256 4.66 -16.37 -17.43
N ASP A 257 4.13 -15.97 -18.59
CA ASP A 257 3.47 -16.86 -19.53
C ASP A 257 4.42 -17.32 -20.66
N GLU A 258 3.94 -18.26 -21.48
CA GLU A 258 4.72 -18.76 -22.63
C GLU A 258 5.05 -17.62 -23.63
N ALA A 259 4.12 -16.68 -23.82
CA ALA A 259 4.30 -15.56 -24.74
C ALA A 259 5.41 -14.61 -24.30
N GLY A 260 5.49 -14.25 -23.02
CA GLY A 260 6.56 -13.43 -22.44
C GLY A 260 7.92 -14.10 -22.57
N ARG A 261 8.00 -15.40 -22.28
CA ARG A 261 9.24 -16.19 -22.42
C ARG A 261 9.73 -16.29 -23.87
N GLU A 262 8.83 -16.59 -24.81
CA GLU A 262 9.16 -16.63 -26.24
C GLU A 262 9.59 -15.26 -26.76
N TRP A 263 8.93 -14.19 -26.30
CA TRP A 263 9.25 -12.83 -26.69
C TRP A 263 10.66 -12.42 -26.24
N THR A 264 11.01 -12.69 -24.97
CA THR A 264 12.35 -12.40 -24.45
C THR A 264 13.40 -13.15 -25.26
N LYS A 265 13.17 -14.42 -25.58
CA LYS A 265 14.10 -15.20 -26.40
C LYS A 265 14.29 -14.56 -27.78
N LYS A 266 13.22 -14.12 -28.44
CA LYS A 266 13.28 -13.51 -29.77
C LYS A 266 13.97 -12.14 -29.79
N HIS A 267 13.65 -11.26 -28.86
CA HIS A 267 14.09 -9.85 -28.92
C HIS A 267 15.38 -9.57 -28.17
N SER A 268 15.80 -10.46 -27.26
CA SER A 268 17.12 -10.38 -26.64
C SER A 268 18.24 -10.50 -27.67
N GLU A 269 18.07 -11.32 -28.71
CA GLU A 269 19.02 -11.40 -29.83
C GLU A 269 19.04 -10.13 -30.69
N THR A 270 17.86 -9.56 -30.99
CA THR A 270 17.77 -8.30 -31.75
C THR A 270 18.43 -7.15 -31.01
N LEU A 271 18.15 -6.99 -29.71
CA LEU A 271 18.76 -5.95 -28.89
C LEU A 271 20.26 -6.19 -28.68
N ARG A 272 20.71 -7.44 -28.62
CA ARG A 272 22.14 -7.79 -28.61
C ARG A 272 22.85 -7.36 -29.90
N GLN A 273 22.20 -7.51 -31.06
CA GLN A 273 22.77 -7.06 -32.34
C GLN A 273 22.85 -5.53 -32.42
N LEU A 274 21.81 -4.84 -31.93
CA LEU A 274 21.75 -3.37 -31.95
C LEU A 274 22.69 -2.73 -30.93
N LEU A 275 22.87 -3.37 -29.77
CA LEU A 275 23.71 -2.88 -28.67
C LEU A 275 24.62 -4.03 -28.18
N PRO A 276 25.75 -4.27 -28.87
CA PRO A 276 26.62 -5.40 -28.54
C PRO A 276 27.34 -5.26 -27.19
N ASN A 277 27.50 -4.03 -26.68
CA ASN A 277 28.30 -3.73 -25.50
C ASN A 277 27.50 -3.63 -24.19
N ILE A 278 26.20 -3.97 -24.20
CA ILE A 278 25.35 -3.90 -22.99
C ILE A 278 25.06 -5.30 -22.44
N THR A 279 24.84 -5.37 -21.13
CA THR A 279 24.32 -6.58 -20.49
C THR A 279 22.83 -6.70 -20.75
N ILE A 280 22.37 -7.90 -21.09
CA ILE A 280 20.94 -8.19 -21.24
C ILE A 280 20.58 -9.27 -20.24
N SER A 281 19.58 -9.01 -19.41
CA SER A 281 19.10 -9.92 -18.37
C SER A 281 17.58 -10.02 -18.37
N GLN A 282 17.07 -11.05 -17.71
CA GLN A 282 15.64 -11.33 -17.59
C GLN A 282 15.29 -11.68 -16.15
N VAL A 283 14.17 -11.13 -15.68
CA VAL A 283 13.55 -11.54 -14.42
C VAL A 283 12.74 -12.81 -14.65
N ASN A 284 12.94 -13.81 -13.78
CA ASN A 284 12.12 -15.02 -13.76
C ASN A 284 10.80 -14.74 -13.05
N THR A 285 9.84 -14.18 -13.78
CA THR A 285 8.48 -13.93 -13.30
C THR A 285 7.77 -15.27 -13.03
N PRO A 286 7.11 -15.45 -11.87
CA PRO A 286 6.33 -16.65 -11.58
C PRO A 286 5.27 -16.95 -12.64
N ASP A 287 4.95 -18.23 -12.84
CA ASP A 287 3.97 -18.65 -13.86
C ASP A 287 2.60 -17.97 -13.67
N GLU A 288 2.03 -17.47 -14.77
CA GLU A 288 0.73 -16.77 -14.83
C GLU A 288 0.65 -15.44 -14.04
N GLU A 289 1.78 -14.92 -13.54
CA GLU A 289 1.86 -13.60 -12.88
C GLU A 289 2.41 -12.51 -13.84
N ASP A 290 1.96 -11.27 -13.62
CA ASP A 290 2.47 -10.03 -14.20
C ASP A 290 3.03 -9.11 -13.10
N ILE A 291 3.76 -8.05 -13.47
CA ILE A 291 4.37 -7.13 -12.48
C ILE A 291 3.30 -6.50 -11.57
N ASN A 292 2.14 -6.16 -12.13
CA ASN A 292 1.07 -5.53 -11.38
C ASN A 292 0.33 -6.52 -10.47
N SER A 293 0.17 -7.79 -10.85
CA SER A 293 -0.44 -8.84 -10.05
C SER A 293 0.49 -9.27 -8.92
N LEU A 294 1.81 -9.27 -9.13
CA LEU A 294 2.79 -9.47 -8.07
C LEU A 294 2.61 -8.45 -6.94
N ILE A 295 2.35 -7.18 -7.26
CA ILE A 295 2.07 -6.14 -6.24
C ILE A 295 0.64 -6.21 -5.67
N GLN A 296 -0.29 -6.91 -6.33
CA GLN A 296 -1.62 -7.17 -5.74
C GLN A 296 -1.59 -8.37 -4.78
N GLY A 297 -0.70 -9.34 -5.01
CA GLY A 297 -0.58 -10.56 -4.20
C GLY A 297 0.56 -10.56 -3.16
N HIS A 298 1.55 -9.67 -3.31
CA HIS A 298 2.77 -9.62 -2.50
C HIS A 298 3.17 -8.18 -2.16
N GLU A 299 4.06 -8.04 -1.17
CA GLU A 299 4.64 -6.75 -0.78
C GLU A 299 5.59 -6.19 -1.86
N ALA A 300 5.80 -4.86 -1.87
CA ALA A 300 6.55 -4.17 -2.93
C ALA A 300 7.99 -4.63 -3.11
N GLU A 301 8.62 -5.12 -2.04
CA GLU A 301 9.98 -5.66 -2.04
C GLU A 301 10.15 -6.85 -2.99
N ILE A 302 9.06 -7.56 -3.34
CA ILE A 302 9.10 -8.67 -4.28
C ILE A 302 9.69 -8.25 -5.63
N LEU A 303 9.41 -7.04 -6.10
CA LEU A 303 9.91 -6.57 -7.40
C LEU A 303 11.41 -6.37 -7.33
N THR A 304 11.92 -5.73 -6.26
CA THR A 304 13.36 -5.54 -6.07
C THR A 304 14.08 -6.86 -5.89
N HIS A 305 13.48 -7.80 -5.15
CA HIS A 305 14.01 -9.16 -4.98
C HIS A 305 14.15 -9.88 -6.32
N LEU A 306 13.07 -9.93 -7.11
CA LEU A 306 13.06 -10.59 -8.43
C LEU A 306 14.01 -9.91 -9.43
N ILE A 307 14.13 -8.58 -9.40
CA ILE A 307 15.11 -7.84 -10.19
C ILE A 307 16.54 -8.19 -9.77
N ASN A 308 16.81 -8.38 -8.46
CA ASN A 308 18.14 -8.75 -7.98
C ASN A 308 18.51 -10.20 -8.32
N GLU A 309 17.52 -11.10 -8.37
CA GLU A 309 17.70 -12.52 -8.75
C GLU A 309 17.63 -12.78 -10.27
N ARG A 310 17.57 -11.71 -11.08
CA ARG A 310 17.49 -11.81 -12.54
C ARG A 310 18.60 -12.68 -13.13
N GLN A 311 18.25 -13.40 -14.19
CA GLN A 311 19.16 -14.21 -14.97
C GLN A 311 19.81 -13.36 -16.08
N ILE A 312 21.14 -13.35 -16.14
CA ILE A 312 21.87 -12.72 -17.25
C ILE A 312 21.78 -13.63 -18.48
N LEU A 313 21.32 -13.06 -19.61
CA LEU A 313 21.21 -13.75 -20.90
C LEU A 313 22.48 -13.51 -21.75
N PHE A 314 22.97 -12.27 -21.78
CA PHE A 314 24.17 -11.87 -22.52
C PHE A 314 25.01 -10.90 -21.69
N SER A 315 26.34 -11.08 -21.67
CA SER A 315 27.25 -10.19 -20.94
C SER A 315 28.01 -9.26 -21.89
N SER A 316 28.31 -8.04 -21.45
CA SER A 316 29.13 -7.09 -22.20
C SER A 316 30.58 -7.53 -22.39
N ILE A 317 31.01 -8.64 -21.78
CA ILE A 317 32.38 -9.18 -21.85
C ILE A 317 32.57 -10.10 -23.07
N ASP A 318 31.46 -10.55 -23.69
CA ASP A 318 31.52 -11.53 -24.78
C ASP A 318 31.99 -10.95 -26.14
N PHE A 319 32.21 -9.63 -26.25
CA PHE A 319 32.56 -8.95 -27.50
C PHE A 319 34.01 -8.47 -27.62
N SER A 320 34.88 -8.68 -26.62
CA SER A 320 36.27 -8.18 -26.66
C SER A 320 37.30 -9.20 -27.20
N ASN A 321 36.87 -10.20 -27.96
CA ASN A 321 37.75 -11.17 -28.60
C ASN A 321 37.44 -11.29 -30.10
N GLU A 322 37.51 -10.18 -30.84
CA GLU A 322 37.85 -10.23 -32.27
C GLU A 322 38.31 -8.83 -32.75
N GLU A 323 39.53 -8.82 -33.32
CA GLU A 323 40.11 -7.79 -34.21
C GLU A 323 40.76 -6.50 -33.62
N LYS A 324 42.07 -6.65 -33.34
CA LYS A 324 43.23 -5.94 -33.93
C LYS A 324 43.32 -4.39 -33.91
N ASN A 325 44.35 -3.96 -33.15
CA ASN A 325 45.50 -3.14 -33.56
C ASN A 325 45.38 -1.61 -33.82
N VAL A 326 46.11 -0.89 -32.94
CA VAL A 326 47.08 0.21 -33.19
C VAL A 326 46.72 1.65 -32.77
N SER A 327 47.62 2.17 -31.92
CA SER A 327 48.12 3.55 -31.70
C SER A 327 47.34 4.58 -30.85
N HIS A 328 47.88 4.75 -29.62
CA HIS A 328 48.51 5.96 -29.05
C HIS A 328 47.74 7.23 -28.61
N ILE A 329 48.15 7.68 -27.39
CA ILE A 329 48.20 9.05 -26.81
C ILE A 329 46.88 9.51 -26.15
N SER A 330 46.78 9.98 -24.89
CA SER A 330 47.72 10.22 -23.79
C SER A 330 46.97 10.68 -22.53
N ASN A 331 47.56 10.41 -21.35
CA ASN A 331 47.59 11.23 -20.12
C ASN A 331 46.31 11.90 -19.61
N ASN A 332 45.79 11.50 -18.44
CA ASN A 332 46.24 12.03 -17.13
C ASN A 332 45.35 11.54 -15.97
N GLU A 333 45.99 11.47 -14.79
CA GLU A 333 45.45 11.44 -13.42
C GLU A 333 44.93 10.10 -12.87
N GLU A 334 45.86 9.39 -12.23
CA GLU A 334 45.61 8.32 -11.25
C GLU A 334 44.89 8.85 -9.99
N PRO A 335 43.88 8.12 -9.48
CA PRO A 335 43.63 8.03 -8.05
C PRO A 335 44.43 6.84 -7.46
N GLU A 336 45.04 7.08 -6.30
CA GLU A 336 45.90 6.14 -5.55
C GLU A 336 45.35 4.71 -5.46
N PRO A 337 46.24 3.68 -5.50
CA PRO A 337 45.82 2.30 -5.37
C PRO A 337 45.29 2.00 -3.94
N PRO A 338 44.26 1.15 -3.80
CA PRO A 338 43.79 0.72 -2.50
C PRO A 338 44.92 -0.02 -1.76
N ILE A 339 45.15 0.39 -0.52
CA ILE A 339 46.13 -0.19 0.40
C ILE A 339 45.92 -1.71 0.48
N ILE A 340 46.89 -2.48 0.00
CA ILE A 340 46.92 -3.94 0.17
C ILE A 340 47.15 -4.21 1.66
N PRO A 341 46.22 -4.90 2.37
CA PRO A 341 46.46 -5.26 3.76
C PRO A 341 47.68 -6.17 3.86
N SER A 342 48.53 -5.89 4.85
CA SER A 342 49.76 -6.62 5.15
C SER A 342 49.57 -8.13 5.13
N LEU A 343 50.41 -8.83 4.36
CA LEU A 343 50.55 -10.29 4.30
C LEU A 343 51.10 -10.82 5.65
N THR A 344 50.26 -10.83 6.67
CA THR A 344 50.56 -11.43 7.97
C THR A 344 49.28 -12.05 8.52
N THR A 345 49.04 -13.32 8.20
CA THR A 345 48.49 -14.35 9.11
C THR A 345 48.35 -15.64 8.31
N THR A 346 49.14 -16.65 8.68
CA THR A 346 48.88 -18.03 8.30
C THR A 346 47.63 -18.50 9.07
N GLY A 347 46.54 -18.80 8.36
CA GLY A 347 45.39 -19.56 8.91
C GLY A 347 44.24 -18.75 9.56
N LYS A 348 44.12 -17.43 9.34
CA LYS A 348 42.97 -16.65 9.86
C LYS A 348 42.28 -15.84 8.77
N LEU A 349 40.95 -15.77 8.84
CA LEU A 349 40.16 -14.85 8.01
C LEU A 349 40.37 -13.42 8.47
N ASN A 350 40.63 -12.53 7.52
CA ASN A 350 40.50 -11.10 7.72
C ASN A 350 39.06 -10.69 7.33
N THR A 351 38.28 -10.35 8.35
CA THR A 351 36.88 -9.94 8.23
C THR A 351 36.68 -8.45 8.53
N SER A 352 37.73 -7.64 8.39
CA SER A 352 37.66 -6.19 8.65
C SER A 352 36.64 -5.48 7.75
N ASN A 353 36.36 -6.07 6.59
CA ASN A 353 35.29 -5.67 5.68
C ASN A 353 34.38 -6.89 5.42
N ALA A 354 33.09 -6.75 5.71
CA ALA A 354 32.12 -7.84 5.52
C ALA A 354 31.90 -8.20 4.04
N ASP A 355 32.08 -7.24 3.14
CA ASP A 355 31.93 -7.42 1.68
C ASP A 355 33.24 -7.88 1.02
N TYR A 356 34.35 -7.89 1.76
CA TYR A 356 35.65 -8.34 1.28
C TYR A 356 36.41 -9.09 2.36
N ILE A 357 36.29 -10.42 2.33
CA ILE A 357 36.95 -11.31 3.28
C ILE A 357 38.19 -11.88 2.62
N SER A 358 39.35 -11.80 3.29
CA SER A 358 40.59 -12.38 2.75
C SER A 358 41.17 -13.46 3.66
N PHE A 359 41.85 -14.42 3.04
CA PHE A 359 42.47 -15.56 3.68
C PHE A 359 43.80 -15.83 2.97
N VAL A 360 44.87 -16.01 3.73
CA VAL A 360 46.21 -16.31 3.18
C VAL A 360 46.59 -17.71 3.60
N TYR A 361 46.88 -18.55 2.61
CA TYR A 361 47.39 -19.90 2.79
C TYR A 361 48.72 -20.03 2.04
N GLU A 362 49.81 -20.18 2.81
CA GLU A 362 51.18 -20.23 2.29
C GLU A 362 51.50 -19.04 1.33
N ASN A 363 51.65 -19.29 0.04
CA ASN A 363 51.93 -18.28 -0.99
C ASN A 363 50.68 -17.83 -1.79
N LEU A 364 49.49 -18.28 -1.41
CA LEU A 364 48.23 -17.97 -2.05
C LEU A 364 47.39 -17.02 -1.20
N LEU A 365 46.83 -16.01 -1.86
CA LEU A 365 45.86 -15.08 -1.29
C LEU A 365 44.48 -15.39 -1.90
N PHE A 366 43.56 -15.77 -1.03
CA PHE A 366 42.15 -16.00 -1.31
C PHE A 366 41.38 -14.74 -0.91
N SER A 367 40.55 -14.25 -1.83
CA SER A 367 39.71 -13.07 -1.64
C SER A 367 38.28 -13.39 -2.02
N ILE A 368 37.37 -13.24 -1.05
CA ILE A 368 35.94 -13.39 -1.24
C ILE A 368 35.35 -12.01 -1.49
N ILE A 369 34.65 -11.87 -2.61
CA ILE A 369 34.14 -10.58 -3.08
C ILE A 369 32.62 -10.60 -2.95
N GLY A 370 32.05 -9.61 -2.26
CA GLY A 370 30.61 -9.51 -1.98
C GLY A 370 30.16 -10.26 -0.73
N GLY A 371 31.10 -10.65 0.14
CA GLY A 371 30.80 -11.36 1.40
C GLY A 371 30.27 -12.79 1.21
N ILE A 372 29.55 -13.28 2.22
CA ILE A 372 28.89 -14.60 2.20
C ILE A 372 27.40 -14.48 2.52
N ALA A 373 26.58 -15.35 1.92
CA ALA A 373 25.18 -15.47 2.29
C ALA A 373 25.02 -16.20 3.63
N LEU A 374 24.17 -15.69 4.52
CA LEU A 374 23.88 -16.32 5.82
C LEU A 374 22.85 -17.46 5.70
N TYR A 375 22.00 -17.39 4.68
CA TYR A 375 20.97 -18.39 4.38
C TYR A 375 20.90 -18.63 2.86
N PRO A 376 20.49 -19.84 2.43
CA PRO A 376 20.18 -21.01 3.24
C PRO A 376 21.44 -21.77 3.72
N LEU A 377 21.34 -22.55 4.80
CA LEU A 377 22.50 -23.20 5.44
C LEU A 377 23.06 -24.39 4.64
N ASP A 378 22.27 -24.95 3.72
CA ASP A 378 22.62 -26.08 2.86
C ASP A 378 23.48 -25.71 1.65
N LYS A 379 23.81 -24.41 1.48
CA LYS A 379 24.67 -23.89 0.41
C LYS A 379 25.64 -22.86 0.95
N LEU A 380 26.83 -22.77 0.36
CA LEU A 380 27.81 -21.72 0.67
C LEU A 380 28.39 -21.16 -0.63
N LYS A 381 27.56 -20.35 -1.30
CA LYS A 381 27.92 -19.71 -2.57
C LYS A 381 28.73 -18.45 -2.35
N ILE A 382 29.88 -18.37 -3.01
CA ILE A 382 30.80 -17.23 -2.93
C ILE A 382 31.33 -16.84 -4.31
N THR A 383 31.84 -15.61 -4.40
CA THR A 383 32.72 -15.21 -5.50
C THR A 383 34.15 -15.22 -4.98
N LEU A 384 34.94 -16.21 -5.41
CA LEU A 384 36.29 -16.45 -4.93
C LEU A 384 37.33 -16.02 -5.96
N LYS A 385 38.33 -15.24 -5.52
CA LYS A 385 39.54 -14.93 -6.28
C LYS A 385 40.74 -15.54 -5.57
N ILE A 386 41.60 -16.25 -6.30
CA ILE A 386 42.88 -16.79 -5.79
C ILE A 386 44.01 -16.13 -6.59
N GLN A 387 45.03 -15.63 -5.90
CA GLN A 387 46.22 -15.06 -6.52
C GLN A 387 47.50 -15.45 -5.78
N ILE A 388 48.61 -15.55 -6.49
CA ILE A 388 49.91 -15.77 -5.87
C ILE A 388 50.36 -14.47 -5.19
N ALA A 389 50.53 -14.50 -3.87
CA ALA A 389 50.68 -13.32 -3.00
C ALA A 389 51.85 -12.38 -3.36
N LYS A 390 52.89 -12.89 -4.05
CA LYS A 390 54.08 -12.12 -4.44
C LYS A 390 54.19 -11.87 -5.95
N SER A 391 53.21 -12.28 -6.75
CA SER A 391 53.24 -12.09 -8.20
C SER A 391 52.47 -10.83 -8.62
N GLN A 392 53.08 -10.01 -9.47
CA GLN A 392 52.40 -8.91 -10.15
C GLN A 392 51.86 -9.31 -11.53
N ASN A 393 52.04 -10.57 -11.96
CA ASN A 393 51.54 -11.04 -13.24
C ASN A 393 50.00 -11.26 -13.17
N PRO A 394 49.19 -10.59 -14.00
CA PRO A 394 47.73 -10.76 -14.02
C PRO A 394 47.29 -12.21 -14.26
N LEU A 395 48.12 -12.99 -14.98
CA LEU A 395 47.87 -14.40 -15.27
C LEU A 395 47.98 -15.30 -14.03
N HIS A 396 48.65 -14.84 -12.96
CA HIS A 396 48.79 -15.56 -11.69
C HIS A 396 47.59 -15.29 -10.75
N SER A 397 46.41 -15.13 -11.36
CA SER A 397 45.14 -15.03 -10.63
C SER A 397 44.00 -15.74 -11.36
N ILE A 398 43.08 -16.30 -10.58
CA ILE A 398 41.85 -16.90 -11.06
C ILE A 398 40.69 -16.35 -10.24
N ARG A 399 39.56 -16.09 -10.90
CA ARG A 399 38.32 -15.66 -10.27
C ARG A 399 37.21 -16.60 -10.70
N GLN A 400 36.43 -17.07 -9.75
CA GLN A 400 35.25 -17.88 -9.97
C GLN A 400 34.06 -17.22 -9.27
N SER A 401 33.03 -16.90 -10.06
CA SER A 401 31.74 -16.43 -9.54
C SER A 401 30.83 -17.62 -9.28
N ASN A 402 29.92 -17.47 -8.32
CA ASN A 402 28.91 -18.47 -7.96
C ASN A 402 29.48 -19.85 -7.59
N LEU A 403 30.67 -19.90 -6.98
CA LEU A 403 31.27 -21.14 -6.49
C LEU A 403 30.55 -21.59 -5.22
N ASP A 404 29.91 -22.76 -5.25
CA ASP A 404 29.32 -23.37 -4.06
C ASP A 404 30.35 -24.28 -3.37
N LEU A 405 30.82 -23.87 -2.19
CA LEU A 405 31.82 -24.61 -1.41
C LEU A 405 31.27 -25.95 -0.86
N TYR A 406 29.97 -26.23 -0.98
CA TYR A 406 29.39 -27.53 -0.62
C TYR A 406 29.18 -28.44 -1.83
N SER A 407 29.42 -27.96 -3.05
CA SER A 407 29.30 -28.76 -4.26
C SER A 407 30.63 -29.40 -4.63
N GLU A 408 30.78 -30.71 -4.36
CA GLU A 408 32.01 -31.46 -4.67
C GLU A 408 32.35 -31.43 -6.17
N GLU A 409 31.35 -31.50 -7.05
CA GLU A 409 31.55 -31.42 -8.51
C GLU A 409 32.16 -30.06 -8.93
N GLN A 410 31.66 -28.95 -8.38
CA GLN A 410 32.18 -27.61 -8.68
C GLN A 410 33.58 -27.42 -8.10
N LEU A 411 33.79 -27.89 -6.86
CA LEU A 411 35.09 -27.86 -6.18
C LEU A 411 36.17 -28.60 -6.96
N GLN A 412 35.92 -29.84 -7.38
CA GLN A 412 36.89 -30.63 -8.13
C GLN A 412 37.27 -29.97 -9.46
N ARG A 413 36.28 -29.45 -10.20
CA ARG A 413 36.53 -28.68 -11.43
C ARG A 413 37.36 -27.43 -11.16
N PHE A 414 36.99 -26.67 -10.13
CA PHE A 414 37.67 -25.43 -9.78
C PHE A 414 39.11 -25.67 -9.29
N ILE A 415 39.34 -26.68 -8.45
CA ILE A 415 40.67 -27.07 -7.94
C ILE A 415 41.57 -27.48 -9.11
N LYS A 416 41.06 -28.29 -10.04
CA LYS A 416 41.82 -28.71 -11.23
C LYS A 416 42.24 -27.49 -12.06
N THR A 417 41.29 -26.63 -12.44
CA THR A 417 41.57 -25.43 -13.24
C THR A 417 42.53 -24.47 -12.54
N THR A 418 42.38 -24.31 -11.22
CA THR A 418 43.25 -23.46 -10.41
C THR A 418 44.68 -24.03 -10.32
N SER A 419 44.80 -25.34 -10.13
CA SER A 419 46.08 -26.05 -10.06
C SER A 419 46.87 -25.93 -11.35
N GLU A 420 46.20 -26.12 -12.49
CA GLU A 420 46.81 -25.98 -13.81
C GLU A 420 47.22 -24.53 -14.10
N LYS A 421 46.34 -23.56 -13.81
CA LYS A 421 46.58 -22.14 -14.15
C LYS A 421 47.61 -21.46 -13.27
N LEU A 422 47.64 -21.80 -11.97
CA LEU A 422 48.57 -21.20 -11.01
C LEU A 422 49.85 -22.02 -10.84
N GLU A 423 49.98 -23.15 -11.54
CA GLU A 423 51.12 -24.09 -11.41
C GLU A 423 51.36 -24.55 -9.96
N VAL A 424 50.27 -24.74 -9.21
CA VAL A 424 50.28 -25.11 -7.79
C VAL A 424 49.71 -26.52 -7.64
N GLY A 425 50.23 -27.31 -6.70
CA GLY A 425 49.75 -28.68 -6.49
C GLY A 425 48.26 -28.75 -6.12
N SER A 426 47.50 -29.61 -6.78
CA SER A 426 46.05 -29.78 -6.54
C SER A 426 45.72 -30.14 -5.08
N LYS A 427 46.59 -30.94 -4.43
CA LYS A 427 46.47 -31.26 -3.00
C LYS A 427 46.54 -30.02 -2.11
N GLN A 428 47.44 -29.08 -2.42
CA GLN A 428 47.63 -27.85 -1.65
C GLN A 428 46.40 -26.94 -1.74
N ILE A 429 45.84 -26.77 -2.95
CA ILE A 429 44.62 -25.99 -3.16
C ILE A 429 43.43 -26.66 -2.47
N ASN A 430 43.34 -27.99 -2.50
CA ASN A 430 42.27 -28.73 -1.83
C ASN A 430 42.30 -28.49 -0.30
N TYR A 431 43.46 -28.61 0.34
CA TYR A 431 43.60 -28.30 1.77
C TYR A 431 43.26 -26.84 2.09
N ALA A 432 43.75 -25.89 1.29
CA ALA A 432 43.46 -24.47 1.48
C ALA A 432 41.97 -24.15 1.37
N ILE A 433 41.26 -24.78 0.43
CA ILE A 433 39.81 -24.62 0.26
C ILE A 433 39.03 -25.28 1.40
N ALA A 434 39.46 -26.44 1.90
CA ALA A 434 38.84 -27.09 3.05
C ALA A 434 38.97 -26.22 4.32
N GLU A 435 40.15 -25.65 4.56
CA GLU A 435 40.38 -24.72 5.69
C GLU A 435 39.57 -23.43 5.53
N LEU A 436 39.55 -22.83 4.34
CA LEU A 436 38.71 -21.67 4.04
C LEU A 436 37.24 -21.95 4.31
N THR A 437 36.74 -23.13 3.91
CA THR A 437 35.35 -23.53 4.13
C THR A 437 35.02 -23.57 5.61
N SER A 438 35.84 -24.24 6.43
CA SER A 438 35.65 -24.30 7.89
C SER A 438 35.64 -22.92 8.52
N LEU A 439 36.57 -22.04 8.14
CA LEU A 439 36.64 -20.68 8.71
C LEU A 439 35.42 -19.84 8.32
N LEU A 440 34.89 -20.00 7.10
CA LEU A 440 33.68 -19.29 6.66
C LEU A 440 32.42 -19.81 7.33
N GLU A 441 32.35 -21.10 7.66
CA GLU A 441 31.27 -21.68 8.45
C GLU A 441 31.20 -21.08 9.86
N ASP A 442 32.35 -20.99 10.54
CA ASP A 442 32.46 -20.36 11.86
C ASP A 442 32.04 -18.88 11.80
N TYR A 443 32.53 -18.14 10.80
CA TYR A 443 32.14 -16.75 10.57
C TYR A 443 30.63 -16.60 10.29
N ARG A 444 30.05 -17.48 9.46
CA ARG A 444 28.61 -17.49 9.15
C ARG A 444 27.78 -17.73 10.40
N ASN A 445 28.17 -18.71 11.22
CA ASN A 445 27.47 -19.05 12.46
C ASN A 445 27.49 -17.91 13.47
N ALA A 446 28.65 -17.26 13.65
CA ALA A 446 28.76 -16.10 14.53
C ALA A 446 27.87 -14.93 14.06
N LYS A 447 27.80 -14.66 12.76
CA LYS A 447 26.94 -13.61 12.18
C LYS A 447 25.45 -13.90 12.33
N ILE A 448 25.05 -15.17 12.19
CA ILE A 448 23.66 -15.61 12.44
C ILE A 448 23.29 -15.40 13.92
N GLU A 449 24.21 -15.70 14.82
CA GLU A 449 23.98 -15.55 16.27
C GLU A 449 23.92 -14.08 16.71
N GLU A 450 24.72 -13.20 16.09
CA GLU A 450 24.63 -11.74 16.27
C GLU A 450 23.29 -11.15 15.81
N GLN A 451 22.66 -11.74 14.78
CA GLN A 451 21.38 -11.28 14.23
C GLN A 451 20.16 -11.80 15.01
N LYS A 452 20.32 -12.76 15.93
CA LYS A 452 19.21 -13.18 16.79
C LYS A 452 18.82 -12.00 17.71
N PRO A 453 17.53 -11.65 17.81
CA PRO A 453 17.10 -10.56 18.69
C PRO A 453 17.53 -10.89 20.12
N LYS A 454 18.37 -10.03 20.72
CA LYS A 454 18.76 -10.15 22.12
C LYS A 454 17.49 -9.99 22.97
N THR A 455 16.99 -11.08 23.54
CA THR A 455 15.92 -11.03 24.54
C THR A 455 16.39 -10.17 25.72
N GLU A 456 15.84 -8.96 25.84
CA GLU A 456 16.09 -8.09 26.99
C GLU A 456 15.75 -8.84 28.28
N LYS A 457 16.69 -8.85 29.22
CA LYS A 457 16.45 -9.49 30.52
C LYS A 457 15.31 -8.77 31.24
N PRO A 458 14.36 -9.49 31.87
CA PRO A 458 13.23 -8.88 32.54
C PRO A 458 13.71 -7.93 33.65
N LYS A 459 13.13 -6.72 33.69
CA LYS A 459 13.44 -5.70 34.71
C LYS A 459 13.13 -6.26 36.10
N VAL A 460 14.12 -6.27 36.98
CA VAL A 460 13.97 -6.70 38.38
C VAL A 460 13.79 -5.47 39.26
N LEU A 461 12.68 -5.42 40.00
CA LEU A 461 12.38 -4.32 40.92
C LEU A 461 13.12 -4.50 42.26
N SER A 462 13.64 -3.39 42.80
CA SER A 462 14.22 -3.37 44.15
C SER A 462 13.14 -3.55 45.23
N GLU A 463 13.50 -4.08 46.40
CA GLU A 463 12.55 -4.27 47.50
C GLU A 463 11.91 -2.96 47.98
N PHE A 464 12.69 -1.87 48.02
CA PHE A 464 12.16 -0.54 48.33
C PHE A 464 11.08 -0.10 47.34
N ARG A 465 11.34 -0.29 46.04
CA ARG A 465 10.39 0.05 44.98
C ARG A 465 9.13 -0.80 45.07
N LYS A 466 9.24 -2.10 45.36
CA LYS A 466 8.08 -2.98 45.56
C LYS A 466 7.20 -2.50 46.71
N GLN A 467 7.78 -2.10 47.85
CA GLN A 467 7.01 -1.59 48.99
C GLN A 467 6.28 -0.28 48.67
N GLU A 468 6.91 0.63 47.91
CA GLU A 468 6.29 1.86 47.43
C GLU A 468 5.07 1.56 46.55
N LEU A 469 5.22 0.62 45.60
CA LEU A 469 4.14 0.21 44.69
C LEU A 469 2.98 -0.47 45.42
N ILE A 470 3.27 -1.33 46.41
CA ILE A 470 2.24 -1.98 47.23
C ILE A 470 1.41 -0.94 47.97
N LYS A 471 2.02 0.12 48.53
CA LYS A 471 1.29 1.22 49.18
C LYS A 471 0.32 1.93 48.22
N ILE A 472 0.68 2.04 46.93
CA ILE A 472 -0.22 2.58 45.92
C ILE A 472 -1.38 1.60 45.67
N LEU A 473 -1.07 0.33 45.42
CA LEU A 473 -2.05 -0.72 45.12
C LEU A 473 -3.03 -0.98 46.27
N GLN A 474 -2.64 -0.74 47.52
CA GLN A 474 -3.50 -0.88 48.71
C GLN A 474 -4.33 0.38 49.05
N SER A 475 -4.24 1.44 48.24
CA SER A 475 -4.96 2.69 48.53
C SER A 475 -6.47 2.58 48.27
N LYS A 476 -7.31 3.09 49.18
CA LYS A 476 -8.78 3.03 49.07
C LYS A 476 -9.35 3.65 47.78
N ASN A 477 -8.71 4.67 47.22
CA ASN A 477 -9.11 5.32 45.97
C ASN A 477 -8.13 5.00 44.83
N LEU A 478 -7.81 3.71 44.66
CA LEU A 478 -6.77 3.25 43.73
C LEU A 478 -6.99 3.80 42.31
N TYR A 479 -8.17 3.63 41.74
CA TYR A 479 -8.48 4.06 40.38
C TYR A 479 -8.39 5.58 40.19
N LYS A 480 -8.79 6.37 41.18
CA LYS A 480 -8.58 7.83 41.17
C LYS A 480 -7.09 8.18 41.13
N LYS A 481 -6.29 7.53 41.99
CA LYS A 481 -4.84 7.73 42.06
C LYS A 481 -4.12 7.28 40.78
N LEU A 482 -4.53 6.16 40.20
CA LEU A 482 -4.05 5.70 38.89
C LEU A 482 -4.38 6.73 37.80
N ASN A 483 -5.62 7.24 37.81
CA ASN A 483 -6.05 8.23 36.84
C ASN A 483 -5.25 9.53 36.95
N ASP A 484 -4.97 9.99 38.17
CA ASP A 484 -4.12 11.17 38.43
C ASP A 484 -2.68 10.93 37.94
N LEU A 485 -2.11 9.75 38.21
CA LEU A 485 -0.77 9.37 37.73
C LEU A 485 -0.70 9.31 36.20
N ILE A 486 -1.71 8.73 35.54
CA ILE A 486 -1.79 8.70 34.07
C ILE A 486 -1.89 10.12 33.52
N GLY A 487 -2.65 11.01 34.18
CA GLY A 487 -2.71 12.42 33.79
C GLY A 487 -1.36 13.14 33.87
N LYS A 488 -0.52 12.77 34.85
CA LYS A 488 0.84 13.30 35.01
C LYS A 488 1.82 12.82 33.95
N THR A 489 1.52 11.79 33.16
CA THR A 489 2.40 11.35 32.06
C THR A 489 2.19 12.16 30.77
N GLY A 490 1.44 13.27 30.83
CA GLY A 490 1.13 14.11 29.67
C GLY A 490 -0.10 13.67 28.87
N VAL A 491 -0.87 12.68 29.34
CA VAL A 491 -2.17 12.31 28.74
C VAL A 491 -3.24 13.29 29.20
N ILE A 492 -3.57 14.27 28.34
CA ILE A 492 -4.51 15.34 28.67
C ILE A 492 -5.96 14.93 28.43
N GLY A 493 -6.79 15.13 29.45
CA GLY A 493 -8.21 14.80 29.40
C GLY A 493 -8.48 13.32 29.22
N GLU A 494 -9.57 12.97 28.54
CA GLU A 494 -9.97 11.57 28.26
C GLU A 494 -10.00 10.68 29.52
N ALA A 495 -10.37 11.28 30.67
CA ALA A 495 -10.14 10.68 31.99
C ALA A 495 -10.78 9.29 32.16
N LYS A 496 -11.95 9.06 31.57
CA LYS A 496 -12.59 7.74 31.54
C LYS A 496 -11.91 6.81 30.53
N ASN A 497 -11.75 7.26 29.29
CA ASN A 497 -11.20 6.47 28.19
C ASN A 497 -9.77 5.98 28.48
N ARG A 498 -8.91 6.81 29.05
CA ARG A 498 -7.54 6.42 29.43
C ARG A 498 -7.52 5.35 30.54
N LEU A 499 -8.48 5.40 31.46
CA LEU A 499 -8.60 4.45 32.57
C LEU A 499 -9.20 3.11 32.11
N ILE A 500 -10.20 3.15 31.24
CA ILE A 500 -10.73 1.96 30.54
C ILE A 500 -9.60 1.28 29.77
N MET A 501 -8.87 2.05 28.96
CA MET A 501 -7.80 1.51 28.11
C MET A 501 -6.67 0.89 28.94
N TRP A 502 -6.21 1.57 29.99
CA TRP A 502 -5.19 1.03 30.89
C TRP A 502 -5.66 -0.25 31.60
N THR A 503 -6.92 -0.32 32.02
CA THR A 503 -7.51 -1.51 32.63
C THR A 503 -7.57 -2.67 31.64
N VAL A 504 -8.02 -2.40 30.41
CA VAL A 504 -8.04 -3.40 29.32
C VAL A 504 -6.63 -3.90 29.01
N PHE A 505 -5.62 -3.02 28.92
CA PHE A 505 -4.24 -3.44 28.70
C PHE A 505 -3.69 -4.30 29.83
N THR A 506 -4.11 -4.03 31.07
CA THR A 506 -3.74 -4.82 32.25
C THR A 506 -4.41 -6.20 32.24
N SER A 507 -5.62 -6.30 31.69
CA SER A 507 -6.36 -7.57 31.58
C SER A 507 -5.63 -8.66 30.78
N ARG A 508 -4.59 -8.31 30.00
CA ARG A 508 -3.69 -9.27 29.34
C ARG A 508 -3.05 -10.30 30.28
N LEU A 509 -3.02 -10.02 31.59
CA LEU A 509 -2.50 -10.90 32.64
C LEU A 509 -3.57 -11.82 33.26
N THR A 510 -4.83 -11.65 32.85
CA THR A 510 -5.97 -12.50 33.27
C THR A 510 -6.17 -13.65 32.29
N GLU A 511 -7.07 -14.58 32.60
CA GLU A 511 -7.34 -15.74 31.74
C GLU A 511 -8.10 -15.37 30.46
N ASN A 512 -9.01 -14.40 30.57
CA ASN A 512 -9.84 -13.92 29.46
C ASN A 512 -9.61 -12.41 29.27
N PRO A 513 -8.50 -12.00 28.63
CA PRO A 513 -8.25 -10.58 28.42
C PRO A 513 -9.31 -9.91 27.56
N LEU A 514 -9.48 -8.62 27.81
CA LEU A 514 -10.28 -7.73 26.99
C LEU A 514 -9.46 -7.16 25.84
N HIS A 515 -10.18 -6.67 24.83
CA HIS A 515 -9.64 -6.00 23.67
C HIS A 515 -10.34 -4.65 23.49
N ILE A 516 -9.67 -3.68 22.89
CA ILE A 516 -10.20 -2.32 22.74
C ILE A 516 -9.93 -1.75 21.34
N ILE A 517 -10.90 -1.02 20.81
CA ILE A 517 -10.76 -0.27 19.56
C ILE A 517 -11.12 1.19 19.81
N CYS A 518 -10.22 2.09 19.40
CA CYS A 518 -10.44 3.52 19.43
C CYS A 518 -11.11 3.98 18.13
N LEU A 519 -12.27 4.63 18.26
CA LEU A 519 -13.06 5.17 17.16
C LEU A 519 -13.11 6.70 17.20
N GLY A 520 -13.11 7.31 16.01
CA GLY A 520 -13.08 8.77 15.86
C GLY A 520 -12.58 9.23 14.49
N ALA A 521 -12.90 10.46 14.11
CA ALA A 521 -12.47 11.04 12.84
C ALA A 521 -10.94 11.15 12.73
N SER A 522 -10.40 11.36 11.53
CA SER A 522 -8.97 11.62 11.37
C SER A 522 -8.57 12.90 12.14
N GLY A 523 -7.40 12.89 12.78
CA GLY A 523 -6.90 14.04 13.57
C GLY A 523 -7.48 14.20 14.98
N THR A 524 -8.34 13.29 15.44
CA THR A 524 -8.97 13.35 16.79
C THR A 524 -8.07 12.84 17.92
N GLY A 525 -6.85 12.38 17.62
CA GLY A 525 -5.90 11.90 18.64
C GLY A 525 -6.05 10.42 19.03
N LYS A 526 -6.72 9.59 18.22
CA LYS A 526 -6.88 8.13 18.48
C LYS A 526 -5.55 7.42 18.73
N THR A 527 -4.64 7.55 17.75
CA THR A 527 -3.31 6.95 17.80
C THR A 527 -2.53 7.50 18.99
N TYR A 528 -2.63 8.81 19.22
CA TYR A 528 -1.98 9.45 20.37
C TYR A 528 -2.44 8.88 21.72
N LEU A 529 -3.76 8.72 21.95
CA LEU A 529 -4.26 8.11 23.19
C LEU A 529 -3.75 6.67 23.34
N GLN A 530 -3.83 5.88 22.26
CA GLN A 530 -3.36 4.49 22.25
C GLN A 530 -1.87 4.38 22.58
N GLU A 531 -1.02 5.15 21.90
CA GLU A 531 0.44 5.21 22.09
C GLU A 531 0.79 5.63 23.51
N ARG A 532 0.18 6.70 24.02
CA ARG A 532 0.51 7.21 25.36
C ARG A 532 0.14 6.25 26.48
N ILE A 533 -0.96 5.54 26.33
CA ILE A 533 -1.36 4.53 27.32
C ILE A 533 -0.56 3.24 27.15
N SER A 534 -0.13 2.89 25.93
CA SER A 534 0.73 1.73 25.72
C SER A 534 2.14 1.94 26.27
N GLU A 535 2.65 3.18 26.24
CA GLU A 535 3.90 3.57 26.90
C GLU A 535 3.91 3.27 28.41
N LEU A 536 2.75 3.11 29.05
CA LEU A 536 2.63 2.75 30.48
C LEU A 536 2.78 1.24 30.74
N ILE A 537 2.85 0.43 29.68
CA ILE A 537 3.08 -1.01 29.75
C ILE A 537 4.58 -1.28 29.52
N PRO A 538 5.23 -2.22 30.22
CA PRO A 538 6.63 -2.54 29.96
C PRO A 538 6.87 -2.98 28.51
N LYS A 539 7.93 -2.47 27.85
CA LYS A 539 8.24 -2.76 26.44
C LYS A 539 8.29 -4.27 26.11
N PRO A 540 8.87 -5.15 26.94
CA PRO A 540 8.87 -6.59 26.65
C PRO A 540 7.47 -7.21 26.60
N HIS A 541 6.46 -6.55 27.16
CA HIS A 541 5.06 -7.00 27.16
C HIS A 541 4.25 -6.40 26.00
N GLN A 542 4.90 -5.73 25.06
CA GLN A 542 4.24 -5.10 23.91
C GLN A 542 4.70 -5.74 22.60
N LEU A 543 3.85 -5.65 21.58
CA LEU A 543 4.16 -5.90 20.19
C LEU A 543 3.36 -4.89 19.35
N SER A 544 4.07 -4.01 18.63
CA SER A 544 3.46 -3.00 17.75
C SER A 544 3.90 -3.21 16.32
N PHE A 545 2.97 -3.11 15.38
CA PHE A 545 3.27 -3.12 13.94
C PHE A 545 2.22 -2.31 13.18
N THR A 546 2.66 -1.70 12.08
CA THR A 546 1.80 -0.92 11.17
C THR A 546 1.25 -1.75 10.02
N ALA A 547 2.02 -2.73 9.55
CA ALA A 547 1.67 -3.71 8.54
C ALA A 547 2.31 -5.07 8.88
N SER A 548 1.67 -6.15 8.47
CA SER A 548 2.15 -7.51 8.72
C SER A 548 1.55 -8.49 7.71
N THR A 549 2.32 -9.50 7.31
CA THR A 549 1.83 -10.56 6.42
C THR A 549 0.98 -11.56 7.21
N GLU A 550 0.04 -12.23 6.54
CA GLU A 550 -0.85 -13.23 7.17
C GLU A 550 -0.08 -14.30 7.97
N ASN A 551 1.15 -14.60 7.57
CA ASN A 551 1.95 -15.67 8.16
C ASN A 551 2.84 -15.23 9.31
N ALA A 552 3.11 -13.92 9.47
CA ALA A 552 4.15 -13.44 10.37
C ALA A 552 3.95 -13.91 11.82
N LEU A 553 2.70 -13.90 12.31
CA LEU A 553 2.36 -14.30 13.67
C LEU A 553 2.47 -15.81 13.93
N TYR A 554 2.63 -16.67 12.91
CA TYR A 554 2.84 -18.11 13.10
C TYR A 554 4.32 -18.47 13.29
N TYR A 555 5.24 -17.58 12.91
CA TYR A 555 6.69 -17.81 12.98
C TYR A 555 7.35 -17.22 14.23
N VAL A 556 6.56 -16.60 15.13
CA VAL A 556 7.03 -16.22 16.46
C VAL A 556 7.11 -17.45 17.37
N GLY A 557 7.88 -17.37 18.46
CA GLY A 557 7.96 -18.48 19.41
C GLY A 557 6.60 -18.83 20.01
N LYS A 558 6.41 -20.11 20.36
CA LYS A 558 5.12 -20.65 20.81
C LYS A 558 4.49 -19.85 21.95
N THR A 559 5.27 -19.30 22.86
CA THR A 559 4.75 -18.50 23.99
C THR A 559 5.03 -17.01 23.87
N ASP A 560 5.59 -16.56 22.74
CA ASP A 560 6.08 -15.19 22.61
C ASP A 560 4.95 -14.17 22.66
N LEU A 561 3.74 -14.52 22.21
CA LEU A 561 2.57 -13.62 22.28
C LEU A 561 1.85 -13.66 23.63
N LYS A 562 2.18 -14.61 24.49
CA LYS A 562 1.49 -14.81 25.77
C LYS A 562 1.61 -13.58 26.66
N ASN A 563 0.46 -13.08 27.13
CA ASN A 563 0.33 -11.88 27.96
C ASN A 563 0.90 -10.61 27.30
N LYS A 564 1.02 -10.56 25.96
CA LYS A 564 1.44 -9.36 25.24
C LYS A 564 0.25 -8.47 24.88
N LEU A 565 0.49 -7.16 24.91
CA LEU A 565 -0.34 -6.15 24.29
C LEU A 565 0.06 -6.01 22.81
N ILE A 566 -0.84 -6.37 21.91
CA ILE A 566 -0.71 -6.17 20.47
C ILE A 566 -1.33 -4.82 20.11
N LEU A 567 -0.54 -3.94 19.50
CA LEU A 567 -0.93 -2.61 19.09
C LEU A 567 -1.00 -2.52 17.57
N ILE A 568 -2.16 -2.09 17.08
CA ILE A 568 -2.41 -1.78 15.67
C ILE A 568 -2.81 -0.32 15.59
N GLU A 569 -1.88 0.50 15.09
CA GLU A 569 -2.08 1.94 14.95
C GLU A 569 -3.20 2.26 13.95
N ASP A 570 -3.23 1.56 12.82
CA ASP A 570 -4.32 1.65 11.83
C ASP A 570 -4.78 0.26 11.40
N MET A 571 -6.01 -0.10 11.79
CA MET A 571 -6.59 -1.39 11.41
C MET A 571 -6.81 -1.52 9.89
N ASP A 572 -6.89 -0.41 9.15
CA ASP A 572 -6.99 -0.44 7.68
C ASP A 572 -5.72 -1.04 7.03
N GLY A 573 -4.54 -0.84 7.64
CA GLY A 573 -3.26 -1.38 7.16
C GLY A 573 -2.99 -2.83 7.57
N ALA A 574 -3.69 -3.34 8.58
CA ALA A 574 -3.43 -4.67 9.16
C ALA A 574 -4.42 -5.77 8.71
N ASN A 575 -5.19 -5.52 7.63
CA ASN A 575 -6.28 -6.40 7.20
C ASN A 575 -5.87 -7.87 7.01
N ALA A 576 -4.66 -8.13 6.51
CA ALA A 576 -4.13 -9.48 6.29
C ALA A 576 -4.03 -10.33 7.57
N VAL A 577 -3.86 -9.71 8.74
CA VAL A 577 -3.62 -10.41 10.02
C VAL A 577 -4.86 -10.40 10.94
N LEU A 578 -5.91 -9.64 10.58
CA LEU A 578 -7.14 -9.56 11.39
C LEU A 578 -7.83 -10.91 11.58
N TYR A 579 -7.71 -11.85 10.64
CA TYR A 579 -8.22 -13.21 10.85
C TYR A 579 -7.46 -13.94 11.96
N VAL A 580 -6.12 -13.93 11.90
CA VAL A 580 -5.26 -14.57 12.89
C VAL A 580 -5.49 -14.00 14.29
N LEU A 581 -5.63 -12.67 14.38
CA LEU A 581 -5.92 -12.00 15.64
C LEU A 581 -7.28 -12.40 16.20
N ARG A 582 -8.33 -12.53 15.37
CA ARG A 582 -9.66 -12.99 15.83
C ARG A 582 -9.60 -14.38 16.46
N GLU A 583 -8.79 -15.27 15.89
CA GLU A 583 -8.58 -16.61 16.43
C GLU A 583 -7.85 -16.55 17.77
N LEU A 584 -6.79 -15.74 17.89
CA LEU A 584 -6.10 -15.49 19.17
C LEU A 584 -7.05 -14.91 20.24
N GLN A 585 -7.94 -13.99 19.87
CA GLN A 585 -8.94 -13.42 20.78
C GLN A 585 -9.96 -14.44 21.25
N SER A 586 -10.43 -15.32 20.35
CA SER A 586 -11.56 -16.21 20.63
C SER A 586 -11.14 -17.56 21.21
N LYS A 587 -9.98 -18.08 20.81
CA LYS A 587 -9.47 -19.42 21.18
C LYS A 587 -8.26 -19.38 22.10
N GLY A 588 -7.55 -18.25 22.17
CA GLY A 588 -6.32 -18.13 22.95
C GLY A 588 -5.11 -18.83 22.34
N TYR A 589 -5.20 -19.36 21.11
CA TYR A 589 -4.07 -19.89 20.35
C TYR A 589 -4.37 -19.88 18.85
N ILE A 590 -3.31 -19.96 18.05
CA ILE A 590 -3.37 -20.15 16.60
C ILE A 590 -2.43 -21.27 16.20
N SER A 591 -2.75 -21.96 15.11
CA SER A 591 -1.91 -23.02 14.58
C SER A 591 -1.95 -23.03 13.07
N LYS A 592 -0.80 -23.28 12.43
CA LYS A 592 -0.70 -23.40 10.97
C LYS A 592 0.23 -24.55 10.60
N ILE A 593 -0.21 -25.34 9.64
CA ILE A 593 0.60 -26.41 9.06
C ILE A 593 1.40 -25.81 7.90
N VAL A 594 2.73 -25.93 7.95
CA VAL A 594 3.61 -25.47 6.87
C VAL A 594 4.59 -26.56 6.46
N PRO A 595 4.89 -26.69 5.15
CA PRO A 595 5.93 -27.59 4.69
C PRO A 595 7.30 -26.91 4.87
N MET A 596 8.19 -27.52 5.66
CA MET A 596 9.57 -27.08 5.84
C MET A 596 10.54 -28.13 5.31
N LYS A 597 11.63 -27.69 4.69
CA LYS A 597 12.72 -28.60 4.33
C LYS A 597 13.49 -28.98 5.58
N ASP A 598 13.69 -30.28 5.79
CA ASP A 598 14.62 -30.77 6.79
C ASP A 598 16.08 -30.56 6.34
N SER A 599 17.03 -30.79 7.24
CA SER A 599 18.47 -30.67 6.95
C SER A 599 18.96 -31.66 5.89
N LYS A 600 18.11 -32.58 5.41
CA LYS A 600 18.39 -33.56 4.35
C LYS A 600 17.68 -33.21 3.04
N GLY A 601 17.04 -32.04 2.95
CA GLY A 601 16.35 -31.55 1.76
C GLY A 601 14.95 -32.13 1.54
N ASN A 602 14.44 -32.99 2.45
CA ASN A 602 13.09 -33.55 2.33
C ASN A 602 12.06 -32.55 2.86
N MET A 603 10.90 -32.47 2.20
CA MET A 603 9.78 -31.68 2.70
C MET A 603 9.13 -32.41 3.89
N LYS A 604 9.26 -31.83 5.08
CA LYS A 604 8.54 -32.26 6.28
C LYS A 604 7.47 -31.23 6.64
N THR A 605 6.24 -31.71 6.73
CA THR A 605 5.13 -30.91 7.22
C THR A 605 5.24 -30.73 8.73
N ILE A 606 5.31 -29.48 9.21
CA ILE A 606 5.35 -29.16 10.64
C ILE A 606 4.13 -28.32 11.04
N LEU A 607 3.71 -28.47 12.29
CA LEU A 607 2.68 -27.65 12.90
C LEU A 607 3.37 -26.50 13.65
N LEU A 608 3.12 -25.28 13.20
CA LEU A 608 3.44 -24.06 13.96
C LEU A 608 2.28 -23.78 14.89
N GLU A 609 2.55 -23.59 16.18
CA GLU A 609 1.56 -23.21 17.18
C GLU A 609 2.04 -22.00 17.95
N VAL A 610 1.14 -21.05 18.17
CA VAL A 610 1.40 -19.85 18.98
C VAL A 610 0.26 -19.68 19.96
N GLU A 611 0.63 -19.57 21.24
CA GLU A 611 -0.27 -19.40 22.37
C GLU A 611 -0.43 -17.92 22.73
N GLY A 612 -1.66 -17.55 23.04
CA GLY A 612 -1.99 -16.40 23.84
C GLY A 612 -2.04 -16.75 25.35
N PRO A 613 -2.82 -16.01 26.15
CA PRO A 613 -3.78 -14.99 25.73
C PRO A 613 -3.10 -13.66 25.38
N ILE A 614 -3.75 -12.83 24.56
CA ILE A 614 -3.25 -11.51 24.13
C ILE A 614 -4.25 -10.42 24.55
N CYS A 615 -3.80 -9.17 24.67
CA CYS A 615 -4.68 -8.01 24.62
C CYS A 615 -4.49 -7.31 23.27
N LEU A 616 -5.57 -6.95 22.59
CA LEU A 616 -5.50 -6.27 21.29
C LEU A 616 -6.00 -4.84 21.45
N SER A 617 -5.23 -3.89 20.95
CA SER A 617 -5.61 -2.50 20.81
C SER A 617 -5.54 -2.09 19.35
N GLY A 618 -6.63 -1.55 18.81
CA GLY A 618 -6.68 -1.04 17.44
C GLY A 618 -7.18 0.40 17.38
N THR A 619 -6.84 1.15 16.34
CA THR A 619 -7.57 2.37 15.99
C THR A 619 -8.15 2.30 14.57
N THR A 620 -9.32 2.90 14.38
CA THR A 620 -9.94 3.01 13.06
C THR A 620 -10.86 4.22 12.97
N THR A 621 -11.07 4.70 11.74
CA THR A 621 -12.08 5.73 11.43
C THR A 621 -13.43 5.14 11.01
N LYS A 622 -13.51 3.80 10.87
CA LYS A 622 -14.64 3.10 10.27
C LYS A 622 -15.32 2.18 11.28
N GLU A 623 -16.45 2.62 11.83
CA GLU A 623 -17.21 1.85 12.82
C GLU A 623 -17.83 0.56 12.23
N ARG A 624 -18.24 0.57 10.95
CA ARG A 624 -19.01 -0.53 10.34
C ARG A 624 -18.21 -1.52 9.48
N ILE A 625 -16.99 -1.16 9.04
CA ILE A 625 -16.18 -2.04 8.17
C ILE A 625 -15.61 -3.22 8.96
N TYR A 626 -15.58 -3.11 10.29
CA TYR A 626 -14.96 -4.07 11.18
C TYR A 626 -15.95 -4.73 12.14
N GLU A 627 -17.23 -4.88 11.76
CA GLU A 627 -18.29 -5.36 12.67
C GLU A 627 -17.89 -6.64 13.44
N ASP A 628 -17.22 -7.58 12.77
CA ASP A 628 -16.72 -8.80 13.42
C ASP A 628 -15.67 -8.54 14.52
N ASN A 629 -14.71 -7.65 14.27
CA ASN A 629 -13.67 -7.29 15.24
C ASN A 629 -14.23 -6.37 16.33
N ALA A 630 -15.05 -5.39 15.93
CA ALA A 630 -15.71 -4.44 16.80
C ALA A 630 -16.58 -5.14 17.86
N ASN A 631 -17.24 -6.23 17.48
CA ASN A 631 -18.04 -7.04 18.41
C ASN A 631 -17.19 -7.86 19.40
N ARG A 632 -15.89 -8.06 19.15
CA ARG A 632 -14.93 -8.75 20.03
C ARG A 632 -14.11 -7.77 20.89
N CYS A 633 -14.36 -6.48 20.73
CA CYS A 633 -13.67 -5.43 21.46
C CYS A 633 -14.66 -4.54 22.24
N LEU A 634 -14.13 -3.82 23.22
CA LEU A 634 -14.74 -2.61 23.74
C LEU A 634 -14.47 -1.47 22.75
N LEU A 635 -15.54 -0.76 22.40
CA LEU A 635 -15.45 0.37 21.48
C LEU A 635 -15.45 1.65 22.31
N ILE A 636 -14.32 2.36 22.31
CA ILE A 636 -14.25 3.67 22.93
C ILE A 636 -14.24 4.74 21.87
N TYR A 637 -14.87 5.84 22.18
CA TYR A 637 -14.98 6.98 21.29
C TYR A 637 -14.33 8.18 21.95
N LEU A 638 -13.41 8.81 21.23
CA LEU A 638 -12.73 9.99 21.76
C LEU A 638 -13.69 11.15 21.94
N ASP A 639 -13.36 11.99 22.92
CA ASP A 639 -14.02 13.25 23.20
C ASP A 639 -13.52 14.33 22.23
N ASN A 640 -14.44 14.79 21.38
CA ASN A 640 -14.20 15.88 20.43
C ASN A 640 -14.76 17.22 20.92
N SER A 641 -15.09 17.34 22.21
CA SER A 641 -15.60 18.57 22.80
C SER A 641 -14.61 19.73 22.65
N GLU A 642 -15.14 20.95 22.53
CA GLU A 642 -14.31 22.16 22.47
C GLU A 642 -13.44 22.31 23.73
N ALA A 643 -13.96 21.91 24.90
CA ALA A 643 -13.22 21.92 26.16
C ALA A 643 -11.99 20.99 26.13
N GLN A 644 -12.15 19.78 25.58
CA GLN A 644 -11.05 18.83 25.40
C GLN A 644 -10.01 19.37 24.41
N GLN A 645 -10.45 19.91 23.27
CA GLN A 645 -9.55 20.51 22.28
C GLN A 645 -8.74 21.68 22.87
N GLN A 646 -9.39 22.57 23.62
CA GLN A 646 -8.72 23.67 24.30
C GLN A 646 -7.69 23.18 25.32
N SER A 647 -8.01 22.14 26.08
CA SER A 647 -7.10 21.55 27.06
C SER A 647 -5.85 20.97 26.38
N ILE A 648 -6.02 20.26 25.26
CA ILE A 648 -4.90 19.74 24.45
C ILE A 648 -4.04 20.89 23.91
N MET A 649 -4.66 21.92 23.31
CA MET A 649 -3.93 23.08 22.78
C MET A 649 -3.19 23.85 23.88
N GLN A 650 -3.79 23.98 25.07
CA GLN A 650 -3.14 24.61 26.22
C GLN A 650 -1.89 23.83 26.63
N TYR A 651 -2.00 22.50 26.72
CA TYR A 651 -0.85 21.65 27.03
C TYR A 651 0.26 21.76 25.97
N GLN A 652 -0.09 21.73 24.68
CA GLN A 652 0.88 21.93 23.59
C GLN A 652 1.61 23.28 23.70
N ARG A 653 0.89 24.35 24.07
CA ARG A 653 1.49 25.67 24.34
C ARG A 653 2.43 25.64 25.54
N LEU A 654 2.04 24.97 26.64
CA LEU A 654 2.87 24.83 27.83
C LEU A 654 4.14 24.01 27.55
N LEU A 655 4.02 22.94 26.77
CA LEU A 655 5.13 22.09 26.33
C LEU A 655 6.11 22.89 25.46
N SER A 656 5.61 23.61 24.45
CA SER A 656 6.43 24.49 23.61
C SER A 656 7.05 25.65 24.38
N ALA A 657 6.41 26.11 25.46
CA ALA A 657 6.93 27.14 26.35
C ALA A 657 7.95 26.59 27.38
N GLY A 658 8.25 25.29 27.37
CA GLY A 658 9.17 24.66 28.32
C GLY A 658 8.68 24.64 29.77
N LYS A 659 7.37 24.84 30.01
CA LYS A 659 6.76 24.92 31.34
C LYS A 659 6.35 23.54 31.89
N ILE A 660 6.52 22.48 31.11
CA ILE A 660 6.20 21.10 31.48
C ILE A 660 7.42 20.41 32.08
N ASN A 661 7.25 19.82 33.26
CA ASN A 661 8.29 19.07 33.94
C ASN A 661 8.41 17.64 33.37
N LYS A 662 9.20 17.48 32.31
CA LYS A 662 9.42 16.17 31.66
C LYS A 662 9.97 15.09 32.61
N ALA A 663 10.71 15.46 33.65
CA ALA A 663 11.23 14.50 34.62
C ALA A 663 10.10 13.91 35.49
N GLU A 664 9.07 14.70 35.82
CA GLU A 664 7.89 14.20 36.53
C GLU A 664 7.04 13.29 35.65
N GLU A 665 6.92 13.61 34.35
CA GLU A 665 6.20 12.77 33.38
C GLU A 665 6.86 11.40 33.23
N GLU A 666 8.18 11.36 33.04
CA GLU A 666 8.92 10.10 32.88
C GLU A 666 8.91 9.28 34.17
N ASN A 667 9.06 9.92 35.35
CA ASN A 667 8.96 9.22 36.62
C ASN A 667 7.56 8.60 36.83
N SER A 668 6.50 9.34 36.48
CA SER A 668 5.12 8.83 36.57
C SER A 668 4.89 7.66 35.62
N LYS A 669 5.46 7.71 34.42
CA LYS A 669 5.45 6.62 33.44
C LYS A 669 6.20 5.39 33.93
N GLU A 670 7.42 5.55 34.44
CA GLU A 670 8.20 4.45 35.02
C GLU A 670 7.47 3.80 36.20
N LEU A 671 6.83 4.62 37.06
CA LEU A 671 6.01 4.12 38.17
C LEU A 671 4.83 3.26 37.68
N LEU A 672 4.13 3.70 36.63
CA LEU A 672 3.03 2.94 36.04
C LEU A 672 3.50 1.65 35.34
N GLN A 673 4.67 1.67 34.69
CA GLN A 673 5.29 0.46 34.14
C GLN A 673 5.70 -0.52 35.24
N ASP A 674 6.24 -0.02 36.35
CA ASP A 674 6.64 -0.87 37.48
C ASP A 674 5.42 -1.49 38.17
N LEU A 675 4.30 -0.75 38.27
CA LEU A 675 3.02 -1.28 38.77
C LEU A 675 2.57 -2.50 37.95
N GLN A 676 2.76 -2.48 36.63
CA GLN A 676 2.40 -3.61 35.75
C GLN A 676 3.20 -4.90 36.06
N LEU A 677 4.40 -4.77 36.63
CA LEU A 677 5.24 -5.91 37.03
C LEU A 677 4.83 -6.50 38.38
N MET A 678 4.00 -5.79 39.16
CA MET A 678 3.54 -6.24 40.48
C MET A 678 2.34 -7.18 40.40
N PHE A 679 1.54 -7.13 39.34
CA PHE A 679 0.34 -7.96 39.22
C PHE A 679 0.68 -9.44 39.03
N LYS A 680 0.02 -10.29 39.82
CA LYS A 680 0.18 -11.75 39.75
C LYS A 680 -1.08 -12.38 39.20
N LYS A 681 -0.92 -13.47 38.43
CA LYS A 681 -2.06 -14.26 37.96
C LYS A 681 -2.79 -14.85 39.17
N ILE A 682 -4.09 -14.60 39.27
CA ILE A 682 -4.99 -15.10 40.31
C ILE A 682 -6.37 -15.33 39.71
N ASN A 683 -7.07 -16.36 40.18
CA ASN A 683 -8.44 -16.63 39.72
C ASN A 683 -9.41 -15.59 40.33
N ILE A 684 -10.46 -15.24 39.59
CA ILE A 684 -11.43 -14.22 40.01
C ILE A 684 -12.80 -14.86 39.96
N VAL A 685 -13.53 -14.75 41.07
CA VAL A 685 -14.89 -15.23 41.17
C VAL A 685 -15.79 -14.03 41.39
N ASN A 686 -16.74 -13.82 40.47
CA ASN A 686 -17.75 -12.79 40.62
C ASN A 686 -19.05 -13.40 41.21
N PRO A 687 -19.29 -13.28 42.54
CA PRO A 687 -20.47 -13.88 43.18
C PRO A 687 -21.79 -13.19 42.80
N PHE A 688 -21.72 -12.06 42.08
CA PHE A 688 -22.87 -11.27 41.65
C PHE A 688 -23.20 -11.47 40.17
N ALA A 689 -22.39 -12.23 39.42
CA ALA A 689 -22.48 -12.33 37.96
C ALA A 689 -23.86 -12.77 37.44
N ASP A 690 -24.56 -13.62 38.17
CA ASP A 690 -25.90 -14.14 37.83
C ASP A 690 -27.01 -13.07 37.91
N LYS A 691 -26.77 -11.99 38.65
CA LYS A 691 -27.72 -10.88 38.87
C LYS A 691 -27.40 -9.64 38.03
N LEU A 692 -26.25 -9.62 37.37
CA LEU A 692 -25.77 -8.51 36.57
C LEU A 692 -26.32 -8.60 35.13
N ILE A 693 -27.52 -8.05 34.92
CA ILE A 693 -28.21 -8.09 33.64
C ILE A 693 -27.98 -6.80 32.86
N ILE A 694 -27.47 -6.92 31.63
CA ILE A 694 -27.33 -5.79 30.70
C ILE A 694 -28.70 -5.39 30.09
N PRO A 695 -28.87 -4.13 29.65
CA PRO A 695 -30.12 -3.69 29.02
C PRO A 695 -30.47 -4.49 27.76
N GLU A 696 -31.76 -4.78 27.53
CA GLU A 696 -32.25 -5.47 26.33
C GLU A 696 -32.00 -4.68 25.02
N SER A 697 -31.82 -3.35 25.11
CA SER A 697 -31.53 -2.48 23.98
C SER A 697 -30.13 -2.67 23.39
N VAL A 698 -29.24 -3.39 24.09
CA VAL A 698 -27.85 -3.59 23.65
C VAL A 698 -27.78 -4.52 22.43
N PHE A 699 -27.12 -4.09 21.37
CA PHE A 699 -26.87 -4.98 20.23
C PHE A 699 -25.90 -6.10 20.59
N LYS A 700 -26.17 -7.31 20.10
CA LYS A 700 -25.36 -8.52 20.32
C LYS A 700 -25.13 -8.81 21.82
N PRO A 701 -26.21 -9.06 22.60
CA PRO A 701 -26.17 -9.10 24.06
C PRO A 701 -25.19 -10.13 24.64
N LEU A 702 -25.01 -11.29 23.98
CA LEU A 702 -24.12 -12.35 24.47
C LEU A 702 -22.66 -11.89 24.63
N ARG A 703 -22.09 -11.23 23.61
CA ARG A 703 -20.70 -10.75 23.66
C ARG A 703 -20.56 -9.56 24.60
N THR A 704 -21.53 -8.65 24.57
CA THR A 704 -21.50 -7.47 25.44
C THR A 704 -21.62 -7.86 26.92
N ASN A 705 -22.43 -8.87 27.25
CA ASN A 705 -22.51 -9.41 28.60
C ASN A 705 -21.17 -10.01 29.05
N ALA A 706 -20.53 -10.80 28.18
CA ALA A 706 -19.20 -11.35 28.47
C ALA A 706 -18.17 -10.24 28.73
N HIS A 707 -18.10 -9.22 27.87
CA HIS A 707 -17.17 -8.10 28.06
C HIS A 707 -17.45 -7.31 29.35
N TYR A 708 -18.72 -7.13 29.71
CA TYR A 708 -19.11 -6.43 30.94
C TYR A 708 -18.63 -7.18 32.18
N LEU A 709 -18.87 -8.49 32.26
CA LEU A 709 -18.37 -9.33 33.36
C LEU A 709 -16.85 -9.37 33.41
N GLN A 710 -16.19 -9.57 32.26
CA GLN A 710 -14.72 -9.57 32.14
C GLN A 710 -14.10 -8.23 32.55
N PHE A 711 -14.79 -7.11 32.34
CA PHE A 711 -14.28 -5.79 32.75
C PHE A 711 -14.38 -5.60 34.27
N ILE A 712 -15.46 -6.07 34.90
CA ILE A 712 -15.58 -6.11 36.36
C ILE A 712 -14.48 -7.00 36.96
N GLU A 713 -14.23 -8.16 36.36
CA GLU A 713 -13.15 -9.07 36.75
C GLU A 713 -11.78 -8.40 36.58
N ALA A 714 -11.54 -7.67 35.47
CA ALA A 714 -10.30 -6.93 35.27
C ALA A 714 -10.09 -5.82 36.31
N ILE A 715 -11.15 -5.14 36.75
CA ILE A 715 -11.09 -4.19 37.88
C ILE A 715 -10.76 -4.92 39.18
N THR A 716 -11.41 -6.04 39.44
CA THR A 716 -11.15 -6.89 40.62
C THR A 716 -9.69 -7.36 40.63
N PHE A 717 -9.14 -7.72 39.47
CA PHE A 717 -7.73 -8.11 39.28
C PHE A 717 -6.77 -6.99 39.66
N VAL A 718 -7.05 -5.75 39.27
CA VAL A 718 -6.24 -4.57 39.64
C VAL A 718 -6.31 -4.34 41.15
N HIS A 719 -7.45 -4.63 41.78
CA HIS A 719 -7.61 -4.57 43.23
C HIS A 719 -7.07 -5.80 44.00
N GLN A 720 -6.33 -6.73 43.38
CA GLN A 720 -5.87 -7.97 44.03
C GLN A 720 -5.10 -7.78 45.35
N TYR A 721 -4.47 -6.61 45.56
CA TYR A 721 -3.76 -6.28 46.80
C TYR A 721 -4.67 -5.74 47.93
N GLN A 722 -5.95 -5.51 47.64
CA GLN A 722 -6.98 -5.05 48.56
C GLN A 722 -8.02 -6.13 48.87
N ARG A 723 -8.01 -7.23 48.11
CA ARG A 723 -8.97 -8.33 48.26
C ARG A 723 -8.35 -9.45 49.09
N GLU A 724 -9.18 -10.11 49.86
CA GLU A 724 -8.77 -11.31 50.60
C GLU A 724 -8.58 -12.47 49.62
N VAL A 725 -7.43 -13.14 49.69
CA VAL A 725 -7.15 -14.33 48.87
C VAL A 725 -7.75 -15.55 49.56
N LYS A 726 -8.81 -16.09 48.96
CA LYS A 726 -9.48 -17.32 49.37
C LYS A 726 -8.92 -18.51 48.60
N LYS A 727 -9.22 -19.73 49.06
CA LYS A 727 -8.86 -20.98 48.36
C LYS A 727 -10.13 -21.76 48.03
N ASP A 728 -10.20 -22.27 46.80
CA ASP A 728 -11.31 -23.12 46.37
C ASP A 728 -11.22 -24.53 47.00
N SER A 729 -12.19 -25.38 46.66
CA SER A 729 -12.23 -26.78 47.12
C SER A 729 -11.03 -27.62 46.67
N GLN A 730 -10.28 -27.19 45.65
CA GLN A 730 -9.09 -27.83 45.12
C GLN A 730 -7.78 -27.18 45.62
N GLY A 731 -7.88 -26.13 46.45
CA GLY A 731 -6.76 -25.38 47.00
C GLY A 731 -6.21 -24.25 46.11
N ASN A 732 -6.82 -23.95 44.96
CA ASN A 732 -6.39 -22.86 44.08
C ASN A 732 -6.76 -21.50 44.68
N PRO A 733 -5.85 -20.51 44.67
CA PRO A 733 -6.13 -19.18 45.20
C PRO A 733 -7.06 -18.38 44.28
N PHE A 734 -8.06 -17.73 44.85
CA PHE A 734 -8.96 -16.82 44.14
C PHE A 734 -9.28 -15.57 44.97
N ILE A 735 -9.72 -14.51 44.30
CA ILE A 735 -10.28 -13.30 44.91
C ILE A 735 -11.71 -13.10 44.43
N GLU A 736 -12.51 -12.42 45.24
CA GLU A 736 -13.91 -12.13 44.92
C GLU A 736 -14.12 -10.69 44.47
N THR A 737 -15.00 -10.51 43.50
CA THR A 737 -15.51 -9.20 43.09
C THR A 737 -16.34 -8.58 44.21
N THR A 738 -16.17 -7.28 44.43
CA THR A 738 -16.93 -6.48 45.39
C THR A 738 -17.96 -5.57 44.69
N LEU A 739 -18.90 -5.02 45.45
CA LEU A 739 -19.86 -4.04 44.91
C LEU A 739 -19.17 -2.76 44.42
N GLU A 740 -18.05 -2.36 45.02
CA GLU A 740 -17.25 -1.22 44.58
C GLU A 740 -16.65 -1.45 43.18
N ASP A 741 -16.23 -2.69 42.88
CA ASP A 741 -15.70 -3.06 41.55
C ASP A 741 -16.79 -2.93 40.48
N ILE A 742 -18.02 -3.34 40.79
CA ILE A 742 -19.19 -3.24 39.89
C ILE A 742 -19.60 -1.77 39.69
N GLU A 743 -19.63 -0.97 40.76
CA GLU A 743 -19.97 0.45 40.69
C GLU A 743 -18.99 1.20 39.79
N LEU A 744 -17.70 0.95 39.94
CA LEU A 744 -16.65 1.51 39.10
C LEU A 744 -16.76 1.03 37.64
N ALA A 745 -17.04 -0.26 37.42
CA ALA A 745 -17.26 -0.79 36.08
C ALA A 745 -18.44 -0.10 35.37
N ASN A 746 -19.54 0.12 36.10
CA ASN A 746 -20.72 0.83 35.61
C ASN A 746 -20.38 2.29 35.26
N GLU A 747 -19.66 3.00 36.12
CA GLU A 747 -19.25 4.38 35.85
C GLU A 747 -18.44 4.51 34.55
N LEU A 748 -17.51 3.58 34.32
CA LEU A 748 -16.60 3.59 33.18
C LEU A 748 -17.25 3.08 31.89
N LEU A 749 -18.07 2.02 31.96
CA LEU A 749 -18.65 1.40 30.76
C LEU A 749 -20.00 1.97 30.33
N LYS A 750 -20.66 2.83 31.13
CA LYS A 750 -21.95 3.45 30.77
C LYS A 750 -21.95 4.03 29.35
N ASP A 751 -20.94 4.82 29.01
CA ASP A 751 -20.83 5.47 27.69
C ASP A 751 -20.54 4.44 26.56
N VAL A 752 -19.81 3.37 26.87
CA VAL A 752 -19.49 2.28 25.93
C VAL A 752 -20.74 1.42 25.63
N LEU A 753 -21.52 1.08 26.67
CA LEU A 753 -22.76 0.31 26.54
C LEU A 753 -23.86 1.12 25.84
N LEU A 754 -23.94 2.42 26.12
CA LEU A 754 -24.84 3.33 25.44
C LEU A 754 -24.52 3.37 23.93
N ALA A 755 -23.25 3.51 23.56
CA ALA A 755 -22.85 3.48 22.16
C ALA A 755 -23.14 2.14 21.48
N LYS A 756 -23.04 1.02 22.20
CA LYS A 756 -23.44 -0.32 21.68
C LYS A 756 -24.96 -0.54 21.62
N SER A 757 -25.76 0.36 22.18
CA SER A 757 -27.23 0.32 22.10
C SER A 757 -27.79 1.28 21.05
N ASP A 758 -26.95 2.16 20.48
CA ASP A 758 -27.36 3.19 19.53
C ASP A 758 -27.25 2.70 18.09
N GLU A 759 -28.33 2.84 17.32
CA GLU A 759 -28.38 2.47 15.89
C GLU A 759 -27.53 3.41 15.02
N LEU A 760 -27.27 4.63 15.52
CA LEU A 760 -26.49 5.65 14.86
C LEU A 760 -25.02 5.55 15.24
N THR A 761 -24.14 5.77 14.26
CA THR A 761 -22.72 6.02 14.53
C THR A 761 -22.58 7.28 15.40
N LYS A 762 -21.57 7.37 16.27
CA LYS A 762 -21.41 8.50 17.20
C LYS A 762 -21.44 9.86 16.48
N ALA A 763 -20.73 9.98 15.37
CA ALA A 763 -20.72 11.23 14.59
C ALA A 763 -22.10 11.65 14.03
N CYS A 764 -22.95 10.67 13.67
CA CYS A 764 -24.31 10.95 13.21
C CYS A 764 -25.25 11.29 14.40
N ARG A 765 -25.01 10.66 15.57
CA ARG A 765 -25.74 10.97 16.81
C ARG A 765 -25.41 12.39 17.28
N ASP A 766 -24.13 12.75 17.36
CA ASP A 766 -23.67 14.09 17.73
C ASP A 766 -24.27 15.16 16.80
N PHE A 767 -24.34 14.87 15.49
CA PHE A 767 -25.01 15.74 14.52
C PHE A 767 -26.51 15.91 14.81
N LEU A 768 -27.23 14.82 15.12
CA LEU A 768 -28.66 14.89 15.46
C LEU A 768 -28.90 15.69 16.74
N GLU A 769 -28.08 15.53 17.77
CA GLU A 769 -28.23 16.28 19.02
C GLU A 769 -27.86 17.76 18.82
N THR A 770 -26.83 18.07 18.03
CA THR A 770 -26.51 19.45 17.62
C THR A 770 -27.66 20.09 16.86
N LEU A 771 -28.28 19.34 15.95
CA LEU A 771 -29.44 19.78 15.18
C LEU A 771 -30.65 20.05 16.08
N LYS A 772 -30.94 19.19 17.05
CA LYS A 772 -31.99 19.43 18.07
C LYS A 772 -31.73 20.72 18.85
N ALA A 773 -30.50 20.92 19.32
CA ALA A 773 -30.12 22.12 20.07
C ALA A 773 -30.28 23.41 19.24
N LEU A 774 -29.89 23.38 17.96
CA LEU A 774 -30.07 24.51 17.04
C LEU A 774 -31.55 24.83 16.82
N LEU A 775 -32.40 23.83 16.59
CA LEU A 775 -33.84 24.02 16.40
C LEU A 775 -34.52 24.60 17.64
N ILE A 776 -34.13 24.15 18.83
CA ILE A 776 -34.63 24.69 20.11
C ILE A 776 -34.20 26.16 20.25
N LYS A 777 -32.93 26.48 19.97
CA LYS A 777 -32.39 27.84 20.05
C LYS A 777 -33.08 28.80 19.08
N GLU A 778 -33.34 28.35 17.85
CA GLU A 778 -34.02 29.14 16.82
C GLU A 778 -35.56 29.11 16.93
N LYS A 779 -36.11 28.34 17.89
CA LYS A 779 -37.56 28.11 18.06
C LYS A 779 -38.25 27.62 16.77
N LYS A 780 -37.56 26.77 16.00
CA LYS A 780 -38.07 26.17 14.75
C LYS A 780 -38.47 24.71 14.96
N HIS A 781 -39.47 24.26 14.23
CA HIS A 781 -39.91 22.86 14.22
C HIS A 781 -39.38 22.06 13.02
N SER A 782 -39.05 22.75 11.94
CA SER A 782 -38.49 22.20 10.71
C SER A 782 -37.23 22.93 10.30
N PHE A 783 -36.48 22.35 9.37
CA PHE A 783 -35.26 22.96 8.81
C PHE A 783 -35.05 22.59 7.34
N PHE A 784 -34.35 23.48 6.65
CA PHE A 784 -33.83 23.21 5.31
C PHE A 784 -32.36 22.78 5.37
N LYS A 785 -31.96 21.94 4.43
CA LYS A 785 -30.57 21.46 4.32
C LYS A 785 -29.54 22.60 4.25
N ASN A 786 -29.85 23.68 3.54
CA ASN A 786 -28.91 24.79 3.33
C ASN A 786 -28.67 25.60 4.61
N GLU A 787 -29.71 25.84 5.40
CA GLU A 787 -29.62 26.55 6.68
C GLU A 787 -28.71 25.81 7.67
N ILE A 788 -28.91 24.51 7.83
CA ILE A 788 -28.09 23.69 8.73
C ILE A 788 -26.65 23.61 8.24
N ARG A 789 -26.41 23.56 6.93
CA ARG A 789 -25.05 23.58 6.37
C ARG A 789 -24.30 24.85 6.75
N GLU A 790 -24.97 26.00 6.69
CA GLU A 790 -24.38 27.30 7.01
C GLU A 790 -24.13 27.45 8.52
N ALA A 791 -25.07 27.01 9.35
CA ALA A 791 -24.95 27.03 10.80
C ALA A 791 -23.85 26.08 11.32
N THR A 792 -23.78 24.86 10.79
CA THR A 792 -22.86 23.80 11.28
C THR A 792 -21.52 23.76 10.55
N ARG A 793 -21.40 24.43 9.39
CA ARG A 793 -20.22 24.40 8.50
C ARG A 793 -19.77 22.99 8.06
N ILE A 794 -20.67 22.01 8.11
CA ILE A 794 -20.37 20.62 7.71
C ILE A 794 -20.27 20.52 6.19
N ASN A 795 -19.33 19.69 5.71
CA ASN A 795 -19.16 19.40 4.29
C ASN A 795 -20.49 18.90 3.66
N PRO A 796 -20.92 19.41 2.49
CA PRO A 796 -22.18 19.05 1.85
C PRO A 796 -22.42 17.54 1.64
N HIS A 797 -21.36 16.77 1.37
CA HIS A 797 -21.44 15.32 1.21
C HIS A 797 -21.69 14.60 2.53
N THR A 798 -21.03 15.06 3.61
CA THR A 798 -21.20 14.51 4.95
C THR A 798 -22.59 14.81 5.49
N LEU A 799 -23.06 16.05 5.32
CA LEU A 799 -24.42 16.44 5.67
C LEU A 799 -25.47 15.62 4.92
N LYS A 800 -25.28 15.40 3.61
CA LYS A 800 -26.16 14.53 2.83
C LYS A 800 -26.20 13.11 3.39
N LYS A 801 -25.03 12.54 3.74
CA LYS A 801 -24.92 11.20 4.33
C LYS A 801 -25.66 11.10 5.66
N TYR A 802 -25.48 12.07 6.57
CA TYR A 802 -26.19 12.10 7.85
C TYR A 802 -27.70 12.22 7.67
N LEU A 803 -28.18 13.13 6.82
CA LEU A 803 -29.62 13.27 6.56
C LEU A 803 -30.23 11.99 5.96
N GLN A 804 -29.52 11.33 5.05
CA GLN A 804 -29.96 10.03 4.50
C GLN A 804 -30.04 8.95 5.59
N GLN A 805 -29.03 8.88 6.47
CA GLN A 805 -29.00 7.92 7.57
C GLN A 805 -30.13 8.19 8.58
N LEU A 806 -30.30 9.45 9.00
CA LEU A 806 -31.37 9.85 9.92
C LEU A 806 -32.76 9.59 9.33
N SER A 807 -32.94 9.82 8.03
CA SER A 807 -34.21 9.53 7.35
C SER A 807 -34.45 8.02 7.26
N PHE A 808 -33.42 7.22 6.96
CA PHE A 808 -33.51 5.77 6.89
C PHE A 808 -33.93 5.12 8.21
N PHE A 809 -33.35 5.56 9.34
CA PHE A 809 -33.73 5.10 10.68
C PHE A 809 -34.97 5.82 11.24
N GLY A 810 -35.59 6.71 10.47
CA GLY A 810 -36.84 7.37 10.84
C GLY A 810 -36.70 8.42 11.95
N TYR A 811 -35.52 9.00 12.17
CA TYR A 811 -35.27 10.12 13.09
C TYR A 811 -35.70 11.47 12.52
N ILE A 812 -35.74 11.57 11.19
CA ILE A 812 -36.27 12.74 10.48
C ILE A 812 -37.24 12.30 9.38
N LYS A 813 -38.24 13.14 9.09
CA LYS A 813 -39.16 12.97 7.97
C LYS A 813 -39.17 14.21 7.09
N THR A 814 -39.43 14.03 5.80
CA THR A 814 -39.65 15.13 4.87
C THR A 814 -41.08 15.61 4.98
N ILE A 815 -41.30 16.89 5.28
CA ILE A 815 -42.65 17.47 5.43
C ILE A 815 -43.06 18.35 4.24
N GLY A 816 -42.11 18.74 3.39
CA GLY A 816 -42.36 19.59 2.24
C GLY A 816 -41.12 19.87 1.40
N GLY A 817 -41.26 20.73 0.39
CA GLY A 817 -40.18 21.18 -0.48
C GLY A 817 -40.03 20.38 -1.78
N ASP A 818 -39.44 21.04 -2.78
CA ASP A 818 -39.21 20.50 -4.12
C ASP A 818 -37.70 20.51 -4.42
N LYS A 819 -37.21 19.45 -5.04
CA LYS A 819 -35.83 19.28 -5.51
C LYS A 819 -35.38 20.43 -6.43
N TYR A 820 -36.32 21.10 -7.11
CA TYR A 820 -36.05 22.14 -8.11
C TYR A 820 -36.20 23.59 -7.62
N LYS A 821 -36.62 23.84 -6.36
CA LYS A 821 -36.80 25.21 -5.81
C LYS A 821 -35.91 25.51 -4.60
N ALA A 822 -36.40 25.26 -3.38
CA ALA A 822 -35.73 25.63 -2.12
C ALA A 822 -35.03 24.45 -1.41
N GLY A 823 -35.15 23.23 -1.96
CA GLY A 823 -34.71 22.00 -1.33
C GLY A 823 -35.80 21.37 -0.43
N TYR A 824 -35.53 20.17 0.07
CA TYR A 824 -36.44 19.47 0.99
C TYR A 824 -36.42 20.08 2.39
N GLU A 825 -37.61 20.18 2.99
CA GLU A 825 -37.83 20.58 4.37
C GLU A 825 -37.99 19.33 5.25
N TYR A 826 -37.21 19.28 6.34
CA TYR A 826 -37.16 18.15 7.25
C TYR A 826 -37.69 18.51 8.64
N GLU A 827 -38.33 17.55 9.30
CA GLU A 827 -38.76 17.64 10.70
C GLU A 827 -38.21 16.45 11.50
N ILE A 828 -37.79 16.68 12.75
CA ILE A 828 -37.35 15.63 13.68
C ILE A 828 -38.59 14.92 14.27
N THR A 829 -38.66 13.61 14.09
CA THR A 829 -39.80 12.77 14.55
C THR A 829 -39.68 12.33 16.01
N LYS A 830 -38.46 11.99 16.47
CA LYS A 830 -38.19 11.44 17.80
C LYS A 830 -37.26 12.38 18.59
N LYS A 831 -37.82 13.26 19.43
CA LYS A 831 -37.04 14.27 20.17
C LYS A 831 -36.33 13.70 21.40
N ASP A 832 -37.01 12.86 22.17
CA ASP A 832 -36.52 12.35 23.48
C ASP A 832 -35.92 10.94 23.42
N GLU A 833 -35.73 10.37 22.24
CA GLU A 833 -35.28 8.98 22.07
C GLU A 833 -33.92 8.71 22.73
N TYR A 834 -32.93 9.59 22.54
CA TYR A 834 -31.60 9.40 23.12
C TYR A 834 -31.60 9.50 24.65
N THR A 835 -32.40 10.43 25.20
CA THR A 835 -32.60 10.56 26.65
C THR A 835 -33.25 9.30 27.22
N ASN A 836 -34.25 8.75 26.53
CA ASN A 836 -34.91 7.51 26.94
C ASN A 836 -33.95 6.32 26.87
N LEU A 837 -33.13 6.22 25.82
CA LEU A 837 -32.11 5.18 25.66
C LEU A 837 -31.06 5.27 26.77
N LYS A 838 -30.54 6.47 27.05
CA LYS A 838 -29.60 6.72 28.14
C LYS A 838 -30.18 6.35 29.49
N ASN A 839 -31.41 6.78 29.78
CA ASN A 839 -32.10 6.45 31.02
C ASN A 839 -32.33 4.94 31.15
N ALA A 840 -32.65 4.23 30.05
CA ALA A 840 -32.82 2.78 30.07
C ALA A 840 -31.51 2.05 30.42
N VAL A 841 -30.39 2.48 29.85
CA VAL A 841 -29.06 1.91 30.16
C VAL A 841 -28.65 2.23 31.60
N GLU A 842 -28.78 3.48 32.03
CA GLU A 842 -28.46 3.90 33.41
C GLU A 842 -29.33 3.17 34.43
N THR A 843 -30.65 3.12 34.20
CA THR A 843 -31.58 2.45 35.11
C THR A 843 -31.29 0.97 35.23
N ALA A 844 -30.96 0.27 34.14
CA ALA A 844 -30.66 -1.16 34.21
C ALA A 844 -29.42 -1.46 35.07
N LEU A 845 -28.34 -0.69 34.88
CA LEU A 845 -27.09 -0.86 35.64
C LEU A 845 -27.25 -0.43 37.10
N ASP A 846 -27.90 0.71 37.34
CA ASP A 846 -28.08 1.26 38.68
C ASP A 846 -29.08 0.43 39.49
N LYS A 847 -30.14 -0.09 38.85
CA LYS A 847 -31.09 -1.01 39.48
C LYS A 847 -30.43 -2.33 39.84
N ALA A 848 -29.65 -2.92 38.92
CA ALA A 848 -28.90 -4.14 39.22
C ALA A 848 -27.97 -3.94 40.42
N LEU A 849 -27.28 -2.79 40.51
CA LEU A 849 -26.44 -2.46 41.65
C LEU A 849 -27.25 -2.23 42.94
N GLN A 850 -28.40 -1.56 42.87
CA GLN A 850 -29.28 -1.34 44.03
C GLN A 850 -29.86 -2.66 44.57
N ASP A 851 -30.29 -3.57 43.70
CA ASP A 851 -30.82 -4.88 44.08
C ASP A 851 -29.74 -5.78 44.73
N LEU A 852 -28.47 -5.51 44.43
CA LEU A 852 -27.31 -6.17 45.03
C LEU A 852 -26.86 -5.58 46.37
N LYS A 853 -27.17 -4.31 46.65
CA LYS A 853 -26.89 -3.71 47.96
C LYS A 853 -27.80 -4.38 49.00
N PRO A 854 -27.27 -4.76 50.19
CA PRO A 854 -28.10 -5.32 51.23
C PRO A 854 -29.22 -4.33 51.55
N LYS A 855 -30.48 -4.79 51.48
CA LYS A 855 -31.65 -3.99 51.90
C LYS A 855 -31.42 -3.59 53.36
N GLN A 856 -31.32 -2.28 53.61
CA GLN A 856 -31.26 -1.74 54.97
C GLN A 856 -32.54 -2.03 55.74
#